data_AF-A0A2I0NSW1-F1
#
_entry.id   AF-A0A2I0NSW1-F1
#
_cell.length_a   1.000
_cell.length_b   1.000
_cell.length_c   1.000
_cell.angle_alpha   90.00
_cell.angle_beta   90.00
_cell.angle_gamma   90.00
#
_symmetry.space_group_name_H-M   'P 1'
#
loop_
_entity.id
_entity.type
_entity.pdbx_description
1 polymer ?
#
loop_
_entity_poly.entity_id
_entity_poly.type
_entity_poly.pdbx_seq_one_letter_code
_entity_poly.pdbx_strand_id
1 'polypeptide(L)'
;GSYTDGDEQVWTGIPLWYLVAVVDDMEADDHWTLNDTRAAEGYTVRVSASDGFSATFSSADIARNGTFLVADKMNAAPLTDDGKTWPLKLVGPSLTNKQKIGNIASITLEGLPDESTESEWTLALGGPKVSDLITKEEFEACGYHTKTYNDGVSTWTGVPLKVLCGWVDDDVMHGSGAFNTALAEIGYTVIVSSGGENPYSKEFTSQEIMAGQLDYIVASKVNDTAITGDAYPLRLVGEGAVGSKSVGNVQKIQLVDFQEPTEAPSIRIVRYASDGVTVVEETTKTTTWMEENLDVYGAPDGVRLRFQGPTFDPNDLWNPAEDINPGKVDEVVKGTSIRDLCDLVGGAPEGGEIKLVASDGFKSTINYTNLYAPQERQGEAIVAWWTERQGYAPGYSDGPRLFYNTPDGIFGADDMRVCLAEGYWHYYSSGGIQYPSAAGVSTRNIATIEIYQAPREDWNLTLTGAIDTTITRSFFESGKSCAMAGHDATWTDDQDQVWSGMPLWLLCGWVDDANSHDAGTDPFNDDLADAGYNVTVIDYGPDGTKGTDDDFSTTFNSSFVARNNNIVVADEIDGAPLPNDGKTWPLKLVGSALTSNKQKVGSIDEIVLDGVPIIVEPPTGDATISLEAGWNFVSTPKRLADGSDTFAVFFDAVDTAGYSILIYDGLEQKWEDVASTDSFQPLDGVWVYANEACTVPLVFASGEPETPPAKNLGKGWNAIGFTDTVPESAANTLLSLGDHWITLIGFDAEAQEYEVSIIRGASDRHGDERTMQPMQGYWVYMTGADTLAAIGA
;
A
#
# COMPACT_ATOMS: atom_id res chain seq x y z
N GLY A 1 -15.94 -29.45 -0.34
CA GLY A 1 -16.56 -30.58 -1.08
C GLY A 1 -17.76 -31.11 -0.32
N SER A 2 -18.61 -31.89 -0.99
CA SER A 2 -19.76 -32.56 -0.36
C SER A 2 -19.83 -34.03 -0.75
N TYR A 3 -20.25 -34.89 0.18
CA TYR A 3 -20.46 -36.32 -0.04
C TYR A 3 -21.76 -36.77 0.62
N THR A 4 -22.64 -37.40 -0.15
CA THR A 4 -23.85 -38.05 0.39
C THR A 4 -23.57 -39.53 0.62
N ASP A 5 -23.76 -40.00 1.85
CA ASP A 5 -23.56 -41.40 2.19
C ASP A 5 -24.80 -42.28 1.90
N GLY A 6 -24.68 -43.57 2.23
CA GLY A 6 -25.76 -44.54 1.99
C GLY A 6 -26.99 -44.36 2.88
N ASP A 7 -26.88 -43.56 3.95
CA ASP A 7 -27.98 -43.20 4.84
C ASP A 7 -28.59 -41.84 4.45
N GLU A 8 -28.30 -41.36 3.23
CA GLU A 8 -28.71 -40.06 2.69
C GLU A 8 -28.21 -38.84 3.50
N GLN A 9 -27.17 -39.03 4.33
CA GLN A 9 -26.57 -37.94 5.09
C GLN A 9 -25.61 -37.16 4.20
N VAL A 10 -25.76 -35.83 4.15
CA VAL A 10 -24.90 -34.94 3.37
C VAL A 10 -23.78 -34.44 4.25
N TRP A 11 -22.57 -34.93 4.00
CA TRP A 11 -21.36 -34.48 4.66
C TRP A 11 -20.71 -33.35 3.87
N THR A 12 -20.29 -32.29 4.56
CA THR A 12 -19.55 -31.18 3.95
C THR A 12 -18.26 -30.92 4.73
N GLY A 13 -17.23 -30.53 3.98
CA GLY A 13 -15.91 -30.21 4.53
C GLY A 13 -14.86 -30.04 3.44
N ILE A 14 -13.60 -30.33 3.74
CA ILE A 14 -12.47 -30.13 2.85
C ILE A 14 -11.84 -31.46 2.41
N PRO A 15 -11.41 -31.61 1.15
CA PRO A 15 -10.67 -32.79 0.72
C PRO A 15 -9.39 -33.00 1.54
N LEU A 16 -9.08 -34.23 1.91
CA LEU A 16 -7.92 -34.59 2.73
C LEU A 16 -6.61 -34.12 2.13
N TRP A 17 -6.48 -34.10 0.79
CA TRP A 17 -5.27 -33.65 0.13
C TRP A 17 -4.95 -32.16 0.36
N TYR A 18 -5.95 -31.31 0.60
CA TYR A 18 -5.70 -29.91 0.96
C TYR A 18 -5.05 -29.81 2.35
N LEU A 19 -5.40 -30.69 3.28
CA LEU A 19 -4.78 -30.73 4.61
C LEU A 19 -3.37 -31.32 4.57
N VAL A 20 -3.15 -32.27 3.66
CA VAL A 20 -1.81 -32.84 3.42
C VAL A 20 -0.89 -31.79 2.79
N ALA A 21 -1.40 -30.96 1.87
CA ALA A 21 -0.67 -29.85 1.26
C ALA A 21 -0.11 -28.82 2.26
N VAL A 22 -0.67 -28.74 3.46
CA VAL A 22 -0.18 -27.81 4.50
C VAL A 22 1.17 -28.26 5.08
N VAL A 23 1.49 -29.54 4.96
CA VAL A 23 2.58 -30.18 5.72
C VAL A 23 3.44 -31.12 4.86
N ASP A 24 3.29 -31.13 3.53
CA ASP A 24 4.09 -31.97 2.64
C ASP A 24 5.32 -31.29 2.04
N ASP A 25 5.41 -29.96 2.06
CA ASP A 25 6.63 -29.16 1.87
C ASP A 25 6.52 -27.74 2.47
N MET A 26 7.60 -26.96 2.34
CA MET A 26 7.62 -25.54 2.69
C MET A 26 7.45 -24.68 1.44
N GLU A 27 6.41 -23.86 1.42
CA GLU A 27 6.13 -22.92 0.34
C GLU A 27 6.25 -21.47 0.84
N ALA A 28 6.65 -20.56 -0.06
CA ALA A 28 6.77 -19.13 0.25
C ALA A 28 5.47 -18.35 0.01
N ASP A 29 4.48 -18.98 -0.65
CA ASP A 29 3.21 -18.35 -1.01
C ASP A 29 2.19 -18.46 0.14
N ASP A 30 1.21 -17.56 0.11
CA ASP A 30 0.10 -17.42 1.06
C ASP A 30 -1.03 -18.45 0.86
N HIS A 31 -0.84 -19.41 -0.03
CA HIS A 31 -1.77 -20.52 -0.27
C HIS A 31 -1.02 -21.84 -0.45
N TRP A 32 -1.30 -22.83 0.41
CA TRP A 32 -0.68 -24.15 0.35
C TRP A 32 -1.08 -24.93 -0.90
N THR A 33 -0.10 -25.48 -1.61
CA THR A 33 -0.30 -26.39 -2.74
C THR A 33 0.30 -27.75 -2.44
N LEU A 34 -0.36 -28.81 -2.92
CA LEU A 34 0.16 -30.16 -2.73
C LEU A 34 1.44 -30.31 -3.56
N ASN A 35 2.52 -30.75 -2.96
CA ASN A 35 3.74 -31.10 -3.68
C ASN A 35 3.51 -32.39 -4.49
N ASP A 36 3.01 -32.22 -5.71
CA ASP A 36 2.67 -33.33 -6.62
C ASP A 36 3.90 -34.20 -6.95
N THR A 37 5.12 -33.64 -6.90
CA THR A 37 6.36 -34.39 -7.09
C THR A 37 6.62 -35.34 -5.92
N ARG A 38 6.61 -34.86 -4.67
CA ARG A 38 6.76 -35.69 -3.46
C ARG A 38 5.64 -36.69 -3.31
N ALA A 39 4.40 -36.29 -3.61
CA ALA A 39 3.26 -37.19 -3.59
C ALA A 39 3.41 -38.34 -4.59
N ALA A 40 4.00 -38.10 -5.76
CA ALA A 40 4.30 -39.11 -6.78
C ALA A 40 5.48 -40.02 -6.41
N GLU A 41 6.48 -39.51 -5.70
CA GLU A 41 7.60 -40.29 -5.17
C GLU A 41 7.18 -41.23 -4.03
N GLY A 42 6.22 -40.81 -3.22
CA GLY A 42 5.45 -41.69 -2.34
C GLY A 42 5.72 -41.48 -0.85
N TYR A 43 4.65 -41.28 -0.07
CA TYR A 43 4.67 -41.29 1.40
C TYR A 43 3.35 -41.86 1.94
N THR A 44 3.28 -42.10 3.25
CA THR A 44 2.06 -42.58 3.93
C THR A 44 1.37 -41.42 4.64
N VAL A 45 0.08 -41.22 4.38
CA VAL A 45 -0.78 -40.30 5.14
C VAL A 45 -1.53 -41.08 6.20
N ARG A 46 -1.23 -40.85 7.48
CA ARG A 46 -1.97 -41.40 8.63
C ARG A 46 -2.98 -40.39 9.14
N VAL A 47 -4.23 -40.82 9.28
CA VAL A 47 -5.29 -40.05 9.94
C VAL A 47 -5.63 -40.75 11.25
N SER A 48 -5.44 -40.06 12.38
CA SER A 48 -5.59 -40.63 13.72
C SER A 48 -6.70 -39.93 14.51
N ALA A 49 -7.50 -40.71 15.21
CA ALA A 49 -8.48 -40.25 16.15
C ALA A 49 -7.87 -40.05 17.55
N SER A 50 -8.54 -39.25 18.40
CA SER A 50 -8.07 -38.97 19.77
C SER A 50 -8.02 -40.20 20.68
N ASP A 51 -8.72 -41.29 20.33
CA ASP A 51 -8.68 -42.57 21.04
C ASP A 51 -7.54 -43.51 20.60
N GLY A 52 -6.69 -43.05 19.68
CA GLY A 52 -5.55 -43.80 19.13
C GLY A 52 -5.89 -44.70 17.94
N PHE A 53 -7.16 -44.76 17.49
CA PHE A 53 -7.52 -45.46 16.26
C PHE A 53 -7.03 -44.68 15.04
N SER A 54 -6.48 -45.36 14.02
CA SER A 54 -6.00 -44.70 12.80
C SER A 54 -6.22 -45.51 11.53
N ALA A 55 -6.24 -44.80 10.40
CA ALA A 55 -6.14 -45.38 9.06
C ALA A 55 -4.99 -44.71 8.29
N THR A 56 -4.38 -45.48 7.40
CA THR A 56 -3.29 -45.02 6.54
C THR A 56 -3.68 -45.07 5.07
N PHE A 57 -3.17 -44.12 4.31
CA PHE A 57 -3.41 -43.95 2.87
C PHE A 57 -2.08 -43.72 2.18
N SER A 58 -1.92 -44.19 0.93
CA SER A 58 -0.76 -43.79 0.14
C SER A 58 -0.94 -42.36 -0.36
N SER A 59 0.14 -41.59 -0.44
CA SER A 59 0.12 -40.24 -1.03
C SER A 59 -0.51 -40.22 -2.42
N ALA A 60 -0.29 -41.27 -3.22
CA ALA A 60 -0.89 -41.43 -4.56
C ALA A 60 -2.43 -41.55 -4.52
N ASP A 61 -3.01 -42.19 -3.51
CA ASP A 61 -4.48 -42.27 -3.35
C ASP A 61 -5.09 -40.93 -2.91
N ILE A 62 -4.28 -40.08 -2.26
CA ILE A 62 -4.69 -38.78 -1.75
C ILE A 62 -4.49 -37.70 -2.81
N ALA A 63 -3.43 -37.76 -3.60
CA ALA A 63 -3.02 -36.73 -4.54
C ALA A 63 -4.18 -36.24 -5.41
N ARG A 64 -4.56 -34.96 -5.21
CA ARG A 64 -5.68 -34.28 -5.89
C ARG A 64 -7.03 -35.02 -5.82
N ASN A 65 -7.22 -35.92 -4.84
CA ASN A 65 -8.43 -36.72 -4.70
C ASN A 65 -9.52 -35.96 -3.93
N GLY A 66 -10.44 -35.33 -4.67
CA GLY A 66 -11.58 -34.60 -4.10
C GLY A 66 -12.63 -35.46 -3.36
N THR A 67 -12.50 -36.80 -3.36
CA THR A 67 -13.52 -37.70 -2.80
C THR A 67 -13.26 -38.13 -1.37
N PHE A 68 -12.05 -37.95 -0.85
CA PHE A 68 -11.71 -38.23 0.55
C PHE A 68 -11.91 -36.92 1.31
N LEU A 69 -13.05 -36.78 1.99
CA LEU A 69 -13.51 -35.54 2.57
C LEU A 69 -13.36 -35.57 4.08
N VAL A 70 -12.59 -34.64 4.65
CA VAL A 70 -12.58 -34.36 6.09
C VAL A 70 -13.73 -33.40 6.38
N ALA A 71 -14.82 -33.94 6.90
CA ALA A 71 -16.07 -33.24 7.14
C ALA A 71 -16.10 -32.60 8.53
N ASP A 72 -16.55 -31.35 8.59
CA ASP A 72 -16.86 -30.57 9.80
C ASP A 72 -18.39 -30.43 10.00
N LYS A 73 -19.18 -30.86 9.02
CA LYS A 73 -20.64 -30.75 9.02
C LYS A 73 -21.32 -31.99 8.47
N MET A 74 -22.52 -32.24 8.98
CA MET A 74 -23.46 -33.27 8.52
C MET A 74 -24.85 -32.65 8.43
N ASN A 75 -25.50 -32.79 7.27
CA ASN A 75 -26.79 -32.19 6.96
C ASN A 75 -26.85 -30.68 7.24
N ALA A 76 -25.79 -29.97 6.80
CA ALA A 76 -25.57 -28.54 7.01
C ALA A 76 -25.41 -28.08 8.47
N ALA A 77 -25.51 -28.98 9.45
CA ALA A 77 -25.23 -28.70 10.85
C ALA A 77 -23.79 -29.10 11.22
N PRO A 78 -23.13 -28.40 12.17
CA PRO A 78 -21.87 -28.85 12.75
C PRO A 78 -21.99 -30.29 13.30
N LEU A 79 -20.89 -31.03 13.27
CA LEU A 79 -20.85 -32.35 13.92
C LEU A 79 -21.17 -32.22 15.42
N THR A 80 -21.91 -33.18 15.95
CA THR A 80 -22.28 -33.23 17.37
C THR A 80 -21.25 -34.03 18.16
N ASP A 81 -20.91 -33.58 19.37
CA ASP A 81 -20.01 -34.30 20.27
C ASP A 81 -20.63 -35.62 20.78
N ASP A 82 -20.52 -36.66 19.95
CA ASP A 82 -20.98 -38.03 20.20
C ASP A 82 -19.82 -38.99 20.47
N GLY A 83 -18.60 -38.46 20.63
CA GLY A 83 -17.35 -39.21 20.76
C GLY A 83 -16.94 -40.02 19.53
N LYS A 84 -17.64 -39.89 18.39
CA LYS A 84 -17.43 -40.69 17.18
C LYS A 84 -17.24 -39.88 15.92
N THR A 85 -17.78 -38.68 15.84
CA THR A 85 -17.83 -37.87 14.62
C THR A 85 -17.20 -36.50 14.82
N TRP A 86 -17.46 -35.86 15.95
CA TRP A 86 -16.83 -34.59 16.32
C TRP A 86 -15.38 -34.78 16.81
N PRO A 87 -14.45 -33.84 16.54
CA PRO A 87 -14.66 -32.57 15.83
C PRO A 87 -14.69 -32.71 14.31
N LEU A 88 -14.03 -33.73 13.76
CA LEU A 88 -13.90 -33.96 12.32
C LEU A 88 -14.07 -35.44 11.96
N LYS A 89 -14.62 -35.70 10.77
CA LYS A 89 -14.79 -37.06 10.24
C LYS A 89 -14.38 -37.20 8.78
N LEU A 90 -13.49 -38.15 8.50
CA LEU A 90 -13.13 -38.57 7.16
C LEU A 90 -14.25 -39.43 6.57
N VAL A 91 -14.78 -39.01 5.42
CA VAL A 91 -15.85 -39.66 4.67
C VAL A 91 -15.53 -39.66 3.18
N GLY A 92 -16.16 -40.57 2.43
CA GLY A 92 -15.91 -40.68 1.00
C GLY A 92 -16.47 -41.97 0.40
N PRO A 93 -16.80 -41.97 -0.89
CA PRO A 93 -17.44 -43.11 -1.57
C PRO A 93 -16.53 -44.34 -1.67
N SER A 94 -15.21 -44.14 -1.77
CA SER A 94 -14.23 -45.22 -1.94
C SER A 94 -13.58 -45.67 -0.61
N LEU A 95 -14.01 -45.11 0.53
CA LEU A 95 -13.47 -45.46 1.84
C LEU A 95 -14.20 -46.68 2.42
N THR A 96 -13.42 -47.63 2.95
CA THR A 96 -13.98 -48.70 3.78
C THR A 96 -14.46 -48.14 5.13
N ASN A 97 -15.34 -48.87 5.82
CA ASN A 97 -15.83 -48.44 7.15
C ASN A 97 -14.71 -48.22 8.18
N LYS A 98 -13.56 -48.91 8.04
CA LYS A 98 -12.39 -48.72 8.92
C LYS A 98 -11.57 -47.47 8.58
N GLN A 99 -11.70 -46.95 7.35
CA GLN A 99 -11.02 -45.74 6.90
C GLN A 99 -11.84 -44.47 7.14
N LYS A 100 -13.13 -44.60 7.47
CA LYS A 100 -13.99 -43.46 7.82
C LYS A 100 -13.75 -43.00 9.26
N ILE A 101 -12.55 -42.48 9.52
CA ILE A 101 -12.09 -42.05 10.85
C ILE A 101 -12.89 -40.83 11.29
N GLY A 102 -13.55 -40.90 12.44
CA GLY A 102 -14.11 -39.71 13.10
C GLY A 102 -13.34 -39.39 14.37
N ASN A 103 -13.67 -38.27 15.01
CA ASN A 103 -12.91 -37.78 16.16
C ASN A 103 -11.42 -37.60 15.82
N ILE A 104 -11.15 -37.11 14.59
CA ILE A 104 -9.80 -36.92 14.08
C ILE A 104 -9.08 -35.90 14.96
N ALA A 105 -7.91 -36.31 15.45
CA ALA A 105 -7.02 -35.50 16.28
C ALA A 105 -5.72 -35.13 15.56
N SER A 106 -5.24 -35.97 14.64
CA SER A 106 -4.03 -35.67 13.87
C SER A 106 -4.06 -36.26 12.46
N ILE A 107 -3.36 -35.59 11.56
CA ILE A 107 -2.98 -36.08 10.24
C ILE A 107 -1.46 -36.01 10.19
N THR A 108 -0.81 -37.10 9.80
CA THR A 108 0.66 -37.22 9.83
C THR A 108 1.13 -37.80 8.51
N LEU A 109 2.19 -37.22 7.94
CA LEU A 109 2.92 -37.81 6.83
C LEU A 109 4.06 -38.66 7.38
N GLU A 110 4.21 -39.87 6.87
CA GLU A 110 5.23 -40.83 7.30
C GLU A 110 6.04 -41.29 6.08
N GLY A 111 7.36 -41.17 6.18
CA GLY A 111 8.30 -41.60 5.15
C GLY A 111 8.25 -40.68 3.93
N LEU A 112 8.36 -39.38 4.15
CA LEU A 112 8.43 -38.38 3.09
C LEU A 112 9.70 -38.60 2.24
N PRO A 113 9.61 -38.52 0.91
CA PRO A 113 10.78 -38.51 0.03
C PRO A 113 11.70 -37.33 0.40
N ASP A 114 13.01 -37.60 0.46
CA ASP A 114 14.05 -36.67 0.92
C ASP A 114 13.93 -36.20 2.38
N GLU A 115 13.04 -36.80 3.19
CA GLU A 115 13.03 -36.62 4.64
C GLU A 115 14.31 -37.23 5.23
N SER A 116 15.19 -36.37 5.74
CA SER A 116 16.39 -36.79 6.47
C SER A 116 16.00 -37.38 7.82
N THR A 117 15.61 -38.65 7.84
CA THR A 117 15.39 -39.41 9.09
C THR A 117 16.70 -39.68 9.84
N GLU A 118 17.85 -39.30 9.26
CA GLU A 118 19.19 -39.38 9.84
C GLU A 118 19.80 -37.99 10.13
N SER A 119 18.98 -36.94 10.30
CA SER A 119 19.51 -35.64 10.72
C SER A 119 20.27 -35.78 12.04
N GLU A 120 21.46 -35.18 12.09
CA GLU A 120 22.40 -35.35 13.21
C GLU A 120 21.78 -34.93 14.55
N TRP A 121 20.83 -33.98 14.50
CA TRP A 121 20.00 -33.57 15.62
C TRP A 121 18.71 -32.90 15.13
N THR A 122 17.74 -32.83 16.03
CA THR A 122 16.48 -32.12 15.82
C THR A 122 16.18 -31.18 17.01
N LEU A 123 15.37 -30.15 16.76
CA LEU A 123 14.86 -29.20 17.74
C LEU A 123 13.32 -29.28 17.76
N ALA A 124 12.77 -29.76 18.87
CA ALA A 124 11.33 -29.81 19.08
C ALA A 124 10.79 -28.44 19.50
N LEU A 125 9.84 -27.90 18.74
CA LEU A 125 9.07 -26.71 19.09
C LEU A 125 7.64 -27.12 19.44
N GLY A 126 7.05 -26.53 20.47
CA GLY A 126 5.66 -26.81 20.81
C GLY A 126 4.98 -25.63 21.46
N GLY A 127 3.83 -25.24 20.92
CA GLY A 127 2.94 -24.27 21.54
C GLY A 127 1.51 -24.81 21.65
N PRO A 128 0.51 -23.91 21.79
CA PRO A 128 -0.83 -24.32 22.21
C PRO A 128 -1.61 -25.04 21.10
N LYS A 129 -1.30 -24.75 19.83
CA LYS A 129 -2.00 -25.31 18.66
C LYS A 129 -1.06 -26.03 17.69
N VAL A 130 0.18 -25.58 17.59
CA VAL A 130 1.19 -26.08 16.66
C VAL A 130 2.35 -26.71 17.42
N SER A 131 2.87 -27.82 16.89
CA SER A 131 4.14 -28.40 17.29
C SER A 131 4.93 -28.78 16.06
N ASP A 132 6.24 -28.57 16.09
CA ASP A 132 7.13 -28.84 14.96
C ASP A 132 8.45 -29.49 15.43
N LEU A 133 9.14 -30.17 14.52
CA LEU A 133 10.42 -30.80 14.77
C LEU A 133 11.43 -30.37 13.69
N ILE A 134 12.17 -29.31 13.98
CA ILE A 134 13.12 -28.73 13.04
C ILE A 134 14.39 -29.58 12.99
N THR A 135 14.77 -30.06 11.81
CA THR A 135 16.03 -30.77 11.57
C THR A 135 17.23 -29.83 11.57
N LYS A 136 18.45 -30.37 11.73
CA LYS A 136 19.68 -29.58 11.59
C LYS A 136 19.72 -28.82 10.27
N GLU A 137 19.39 -29.49 9.18
CA GLU A 137 19.45 -28.95 7.83
C GLU A 137 18.48 -27.77 7.67
N GLU A 138 17.25 -27.89 8.18
CA GLU A 138 16.26 -26.79 8.17
C GLU A 138 16.72 -25.62 9.04
N PHE A 139 17.22 -25.89 10.24
CA PHE A 139 17.73 -24.84 11.13
C PHE A 139 18.91 -24.08 10.52
N GLU A 140 19.81 -24.77 9.82
CA GLU A 140 20.94 -24.15 9.13
C GLU A 140 20.52 -23.45 7.82
N ALA A 141 19.46 -23.92 7.16
CA ALA A 141 18.86 -23.29 5.98
C ALA A 141 18.11 -21.99 6.31
N CYS A 142 17.71 -21.77 7.57
CA CYS A 142 17.16 -20.49 8.07
C CYS A 142 18.17 -19.30 8.04
N GLY A 143 19.18 -19.33 7.16
CA GLY A 143 20.28 -18.37 7.07
C GLY A 143 19.84 -16.90 7.06
N TYR A 144 18.70 -16.58 6.43
CA TYR A 144 18.12 -15.23 6.38
C TYR A 144 17.62 -14.70 7.74
N HIS A 145 17.38 -15.60 8.71
CA HIS A 145 16.97 -15.26 10.07
C HIS A 145 18.13 -15.27 11.07
N THR A 146 19.35 -15.63 10.64
CA THR A 146 20.48 -15.77 11.55
C THR A 146 20.97 -14.42 12.11
N LYS A 147 21.38 -14.44 13.38
CA LYS A 147 21.95 -13.30 14.10
C LYS A 147 23.21 -13.74 14.84
N THR A 148 24.07 -12.76 15.12
CA THR A 148 25.33 -12.96 15.84
C THR A 148 25.31 -12.24 17.19
N TYR A 149 25.94 -12.85 18.19
CA TYR A 149 26.16 -12.27 19.51
C TYR A 149 27.61 -12.48 19.94
N ASN A 150 28.27 -11.40 20.39
CA ASN A 150 29.64 -11.46 20.88
C ASN A 150 29.66 -11.28 22.41
N ASP A 151 30.15 -12.27 23.14
CA ASP A 151 30.20 -12.24 24.62
C ASP A 151 31.50 -11.62 25.17
N GLY A 152 32.31 -10.99 24.31
CA GLY A 152 33.64 -10.46 24.61
C GLY A 152 34.76 -11.50 24.49
N VAL A 153 34.44 -12.78 24.27
CA VAL A 153 35.40 -13.88 24.11
C VAL A 153 35.14 -14.66 22.82
N SER A 154 33.89 -14.97 22.53
CA SER A 154 33.44 -15.75 21.38
C SER A 154 32.31 -15.03 20.64
N THR A 155 32.25 -15.25 19.33
CA THR A 155 31.11 -14.86 18.49
C THR A 155 30.22 -16.06 18.27
N TRP A 156 28.96 -15.96 18.67
CA TRP A 156 27.95 -17.01 18.52
C TRP A 156 27.00 -16.66 17.39
N THR A 157 26.59 -17.66 16.59
CA THR A 157 25.71 -17.47 15.44
C THR A 157 24.57 -18.49 15.46
N GLY A 158 23.34 -18.04 15.26
CA GLY A 158 22.16 -18.90 15.11
C GLY A 158 20.86 -18.11 14.97
N VAL A 159 19.74 -18.73 15.32
CA VAL A 159 18.39 -18.18 15.11
C VAL A 159 17.87 -17.49 16.39
N PRO A 160 17.30 -16.28 16.32
CA PRO A 160 16.67 -15.64 17.47
C PRO A 160 15.53 -16.48 18.06
N LEU A 161 15.46 -16.56 19.39
CA LEU A 161 14.42 -17.32 20.09
C LEU A 161 13.01 -16.81 19.73
N LYS A 162 12.86 -15.49 19.51
CA LYS A 162 11.61 -14.87 19.05
C LYS A 162 11.09 -15.47 17.74
N VAL A 163 11.98 -15.78 16.79
CA VAL A 163 11.59 -16.40 15.51
C VAL A 163 11.06 -17.81 15.73
N LEU A 164 11.71 -18.58 16.59
CA LEU A 164 11.28 -19.94 16.94
C LEU A 164 9.97 -19.96 17.75
N CYS A 165 9.75 -18.95 18.60
CA CYS A 165 8.48 -18.79 19.31
C CYS A 165 7.34 -18.49 18.34
N GLY A 166 7.54 -17.58 17.38
CA GLY A 166 6.55 -17.25 16.35
C GLY A 166 6.26 -18.40 15.37
N TRP A 167 7.02 -19.49 15.44
CA TRP A 167 6.71 -20.68 14.65
C TRP A 167 5.54 -21.47 15.25
N VAL A 168 5.27 -21.29 16.54
CA VAL A 168 4.36 -22.15 17.31
C VAL A 168 3.49 -21.40 18.32
N ASP A 169 3.53 -20.07 18.41
CA ASP A 169 2.78 -19.32 19.44
C ASP A 169 1.28 -19.20 19.14
N ASP A 170 0.86 -19.29 17.88
CA ASP A 170 -0.53 -19.39 17.45
C ASP A 170 -0.76 -20.46 16.35
N ASP A 171 -1.72 -20.26 15.44
CA ASP A 171 -2.01 -21.13 14.29
C ASP A 171 -1.37 -20.67 12.96
N VAL A 172 -0.52 -19.64 12.99
CA VAL A 172 0.21 -19.06 11.86
C VAL A 172 1.69 -19.44 11.96
N MET A 173 2.12 -20.48 11.23
CA MET A 173 3.47 -21.04 11.38
C MET A 173 4.60 -20.21 10.73
N HIS A 174 4.31 -19.28 9.81
CA HIS A 174 5.33 -18.46 9.11
C HIS A 174 4.72 -17.19 8.46
N GLY A 175 5.55 -16.20 8.11
CA GLY A 175 5.18 -14.99 7.34
C GLY A 175 5.20 -13.67 8.13
N SER A 176 4.63 -12.60 7.54
CA SER A 176 4.45 -11.31 8.24
C SER A 176 3.50 -11.51 9.42
N GLY A 177 3.96 -11.24 10.64
CA GLY A 177 3.17 -11.44 11.85
C GLY A 177 3.30 -12.82 12.51
N ALA A 178 4.22 -13.68 12.05
CA ALA A 178 4.41 -15.02 12.63
C ALA A 178 4.67 -15.01 14.15
N PHE A 179 5.39 -14.02 14.68
CA PHE A 179 5.41 -13.82 16.14
C PHE A 179 4.20 -12.99 16.58
N ASN A 180 3.26 -13.63 17.29
CA ASN A 180 2.04 -12.98 17.73
C ASN A 180 2.32 -12.02 18.89
N THR A 181 2.53 -10.75 18.53
CA THR A 181 2.92 -9.69 19.47
C THR A 181 1.82 -9.44 20.51
N ALA A 182 0.54 -9.54 20.12
CA ALA A 182 -0.58 -9.36 21.05
C ALA A 182 -0.63 -10.48 22.10
N LEU A 183 -0.50 -11.74 21.69
CA LEU A 183 -0.40 -12.87 22.64
C LEU A 183 0.84 -12.77 23.53
N ALA A 184 1.97 -12.34 22.96
CA ALA A 184 3.20 -12.16 23.71
C ALA A 184 3.09 -11.04 24.75
N GLU A 185 2.37 -9.97 24.44
CA GLU A 185 2.09 -8.85 25.35
C GLU A 185 1.14 -9.26 26.49
N ILE A 186 0.08 -10.01 26.18
CA ILE A 186 -0.82 -10.63 27.17
C ILE A 186 -0.04 -11.56 28.11
N GLY A 187 0.82 -12.42 27.55
CA GLY A 187 1.77 -13.23 28.30
C GLY A 187 1.65 -14.73 28.07
N TYR A 188 2.79 -15.40 27.90
CA TYR A 188 2.95 -16.84 28.02
C TYR A 188 4.38 -17.16 28.49
N THR A 189 4.60 -18.38 28.98
CA THR A 189 5.91 -18.87 29.43
C THR A 189 6.62 -19.60 28.29
N VAL A 190 7.86 -19.22 27.99
CA VAL A 190 8.76 -19.92 27.06
C VAL A 190 9.76 -20.76 27.84
N ILE A 191 9.75 -22.07 27.64
CA ILE A 191 10.63 -23.03 28.31
C ILE A 191 11.67 -23.55 27.32
N VAL A 192 12.95 -23.25 27.55
CA VAL A 192 14.07 -23.78 26.76
C VAL A 192 14.75 -24.91 27.52
N SER A 193 14.84 -26.09 26.91
CA SER A 193 15.29 -27.33 27.57
C SER A 193 16.42 -28.02 26.83
N SER A 194 17.36 -28.56 27.60
CA SER A 194 18.40 -29.44 27.06
C SER A 194 17.85 -30.83 26.68
N GLY A 195 18.58 -31.60 25.88
CA GLY A 195 18.29 -33.01 25.64
C GLY A 195 18.62 -33.95 26.81
N GLY A 196 18.16 -35.20 26.72
CA GLY A 196 18.46 -36.30 27.66
C GLY A 196 17.32 -36.68 28.62
N GLU A 197 17.51 -37.74 29.42
CA GLU A 197 16.49 -38.28 30.34
C GLU A 197 16.09 -37.30 31.47
N ASN A 198 16.99 -36.38 31.85
CA ASN A 198 16.76 -35.37 32.88
C ASN A 198 17.15 -33.98 32.32
N PRO A 199 16.27 -33.34 31.53
CA PRO A 199 16.59 -32.10 30.86
C PRO A 199 16.80 -30.96 31.85
N TYR A 200 17.81 -30.12 31.60
CA TYR A 200 17.96 -28.84 32.26
C TYR A 200 17.13 -27.80 31.51
N SER A 201 16.22 -27.13 32.23
CA SER A 201 15.27 -26.19 31.62
C SER A 201 15.35 -24.81 32.26
N LYS A 202 15.07 -23.78 31.47
CA LYS A 202 14.89 -22.40 31.92
C LYS A 202 13.64 -21.78 31.31
N GLU A 203 12.96 -20.98 32.12
CA GLU A 203 11.75 -20.26 31.77
C GLU A 203 12.07 -18.79 31.49
N PHE A 204 11.37 -18.25 30.51
CA PHE A 204 11.39 -16.86 30.07
C PHE A 204 9.95 -16.41 29.86
N THR A 205 9.66 -15.11 29.98
CA THR A 205 8.33 -14.61 29.60
C THR A 205 8.30 -14.22 28.13
N SER A 206 7.15 -14.36 27.48
CA SER A 206 6.94 -13.89 26.12
C SER A 206 7.24 -12.39 25.96
N GLN A 207 6.97 -11.57 26.98
CA GLN A 207 7.32 -10.14 26.96
C GLN A 207 8.85 -9.91 26.95
N GLU A 208 9.63 -10.70 27.70
CA GLU A 208 11.10 -10.64 27.65
C GLU A 208 11.61 -10.97 26.24
N ILE A 209 11.06 -12.02 25.63
CA ILE A 209 11.44 -12.44 24.26
C ILE A 209 11.01 -11.40 23.22
N MET A 210 9.85 -10.78 23.39
CA MET A 210 9.32 -9.74 22.51
C MET A 210 10.19 -8.48 22.52
N ALA A 211 10.58 -8.01 23.71
CA ALA A 211 11.38 -6.80 23.91
C ALA A 211 12.85 -6.99 23.50
N GLY A 212 13.42 -8.16 23.76
CA GLY A 212 14.83 -8.50 23.53
C GLY A 212 15.06 -9.35 22.29
N GLN A 213 14.66 -8.88 21.11
CA GLN A 213 14.70 -9.69 19.87
C GLN A 213 16.09 -10.24 19.52
N LEU A 214 17.17 -9.60 19.97
CA LEU A 214 18.56 -10.05 19.76
C LEU A 214 19.23 -10.56 21.05
N ASP A 215 18.52 -10.50 22.18
CA ASP A 215 19.05 -10.81 23.51
C ASP A 215 19.03 -12.32 23.79
N TYR A 216 18.33 -13.08 22.94
CA TYR A 216 18.17 -14.53 23.02
C TYR A 216 18.37 -15.16 21.65
N ILE A 217 19.53 -15.79 21.44
CA ILE A 217 19.91 -16.49 20.21
C ILE A 217 20.10 -17.97 20.54
N VAL A 218 19.39 -18.83 19.83
CA VAL A 218 19.67 -20.27 19.82
C VAL A 218 20.79 -20.50 18.80
N ALA A 219 22.02 -20.55 19.28
CA ALA A 219 23.23 -20.65 18.47
C ALA A 219 23.51 -22.10 18.04
N SER A 220 23.89 -22.29 16.78
CA SER A 220 24.44 -23.54 16.24
C SER A 220 25.95 -23.47 15.99
N LYS A 221 26.52 -22.25 15.95
CA LYS A 221 27.95 -22.00 15.72
C LYS A 221 28.56 -21.11 16.79
N VAL A 222 29.84 -21.34 17.05
CA VAL A 222 30.74 -20.51 17.85
C VAL A 222 32.02 -20.26 17.06
N ASN A 223 32.41 -18.99 16.91
CA ASN A 223 33.54 -18.53 16.09
C ASN A 223 33.53 -19.15 14.68
N ASP A 224 32.37 -19.10 14.02
CA ASP A 224 32.08 -19.68 12.70
C ASP A 224 32.26 -21.20 12.56
N THR A 225 32.49 -21.90 13.68
CA THR A 225 32.57 -23.36 13.74
C THR A 225 31.35 -23.94 14.44
N ALA A 226 30.94 -25.16 14.07
CA ALA A 226 29.85 -25.85 14.76
C ALA A 226 30.16 -25.99 16.26
N ILE A 227 29.14 -25.84 17.10
CA ILE A 227 29.26 -26.13 18.54
C ILE A 227 29.69 -27.60 18.71
N THR A 228 30.44 -27.92 19.77
CA THR A 228 30.87 -29.28 20.10
C THR A 228 30.79 -29.53 21.60
N GLY A 229 30.94 -30.79 22.03
CA GLY A 229 30.96 -31.18 23.44
C GLY A 229 29.58 -31.11 24.11
N ASP A 230 29.55 -30.83 25.42
CA ASP A 230 28.31 -30.90 26.22
C ASP A 230 27.25 -29.82 25.87
N ALA A 231 27.63 -28.82 25.06
CA ALA A 231 26.71 -27.80 24.56
C ALA A 231 26.11 -28.16 23.19
N TYR A 232 26.61 -29.21 22.52
CA TYR A 232 26.10 -29.70 21.25
C TYR A 232 24.68 -30.26 21.42
N PRO A 233 23.73 -30.02 20.48
CA PRO A 233 23.93 -29.36 19.18
C PRO A 233 23.76 -27.84 19.19
N LEU A 234 22.93 -27.32 20.09
CA LEU A 234 22.52 -25.91 20.14
C LEU A 234 22.74 -25.30 21.52
N ARG A 235 23.00 -23.99 21.58
CA ARG A 235 23.16 -23.26 22.84
C ARG A 235 22.39 -21.94 22.83
N LEU A 236 21.61 -21.68 23.86
CA LEU A 236 21.00 -20.37 24.10
C LEU A 236 22.06 -19.38 24.63
N VAL A 237 22.22 -18.26 23.94
CA VAL A 237 23.18 -17.18 24.23
C VAL A 237 22.55 -15.82 23.98
N GLY A 238 23.25 -14.73 24.33
CA GLY A 238 22.77 -13.36 24.23
C GLY A 238 22.73 -12.64 25.58
N GLU A 239 22.51 -11.32 25.56
CA GLU A 239 22.50 -10.48 26.76
C GLU A 239 21.41 -10.92 27.77
N GLY A 240 20.29 -11.43 27.27
CA GLY A 240 19.18 -11.95 28.08
C GLY A 240 19.41 -13.37 28.62
N ALA A 241 20.41 -14.09 28.08
CA ALA A 241 20.69 -15.50 28.38
C ALA A 241 21.98 -15.72 29.19
N VAL A 242 22.35 -14.79 30.08
CA VAL A 242 23.60 -14.91 30.88
C VAL A 242 23.56 -15.97 31.98
N GLY A 243 24.74 -16.53 32.28
CA GLY A 243 24.93 -17.46 33.40
C GLY A 243 24.06 -18.72 33.28
N SER A 244 23.24 -18.99 34.31
CA SER A 244 22.38 -20.19 34.33
C SER A 244 21.28 -20.18 33.25
N LYS A 245 20.99 -19.02 32.63
CA LYS A 245 20.05 -18.90 31.50
C LYS A 245 20.64 -19.39 30.17
N SER A 246 21.96 -19.53 30.06
CA SER A 246 22.62 -20.04 28.84
C SER A 246 22.53 -21.57 28.78
N VAL A 247 21.37 -22.08 28.37
CA VAL A 247 21.10 -23.52 28.21
C VAL A 247 21.95 -24.07 27.05
N GLY A 248 22.76 -25.10 27.31
CA GLY A 248 23.46 -25.86 26.26
C GLY A 248 22.74 -27.17 25.94
N ASN A 249 23.10 -27.80 24.81
CA ASN A 249 22.43 -29.00 24.30
C ASN A 249 20.92 -28.78 24.14
N VAL A 250 20.51 -27.61 23.65
CA VAL A 250 19.09 -27.26 23.46
C VAL A 250 18.49 -28.21 22.43
N GLN A 251 17.41 -28.89 22.80
CA GLN A 251 16.68 -29.81 21.92
C GLN A 251 15.15 -29.60 21.98
N LYS A 252 14.66 -28.80 22.93
CA LYS A 252 13.23 -28.52 23.05
C LYS A 252 12.94 -27.09 23.50
N ILE A 253 11.99 -26.44 22.84
CA ILE A 253 11.42 -25.15 23.20
C ILE A 253 9.90 -25.33 23.31
N GLN A 254 9.31 -24.93 24.44
CA GLN A 254 7.89 -25.12 24.70
C GLN A 254 7.22 -23.83 25.20
N LEU A 255 6.09 -23.46 24.62
CA LEU A 255 5.28 -22.32 25.01
C LEU A 255 4.08 -22.83 25.82
N VAL A 256 3.92 -22.35 27.04
CA VAL A 256 2.88 -22.79 27.99
C VAL A 256 2.31 -21.60 28.75
N ASP A 257 1.29 -21.85 29.58
CA ASP A 257 0.71 -20.85 30.49
C ASP A 257 0.30 -19.53 29.81
N PHE A 258 -0.38 -19.63 28.67
CA PHE A 258 -0.97 -18.47 27.98
C PHE A 258 -1.97 -17.78 28.92
N GLN A 259 -1.73 -16.50 29.19
CA GLN A 259 -2.58 -15.67 30.02
C GLN A 259 -3.80 -15.21 29.22
N GLU A 260 -4.91 -14.94 29.90
CA GLU A 260 -6.05 -14.23 29.32
C GLU A 260 -5.91 -12.73 29.63
N PRO A 261 -6.34 -11.82 28.73
CA PRO A 261 -6.30 -10.39 29.02
C PRO A 261 -7.18 -10.10 30.25
N THR A 262 -6.62 -9.44 31.26
CA THR A 262 -7.33 -9.16 32.52
C THR A 262 -7.96 -7.78 32.57
N GLU A 263 -7.60 -6.89 31.65
CA GLU A 263 -8.17 -5.55 31.54
C GLU A 263 -9.36 -5.54 30.58
N ALA A 264 -10.44 -4.87 30.99
CA ALA A 264 -11.61 -4.66 30.15
C ALA A 264 -11.19 -3.85 28.90
N PRO A 265 -11.60 -4.25 27.68
CA PRO A 265 -11.23 -3.55 26.46
C PRO A 265 -11.61 -2.07 26.53
N SER A 266 -10.81 -1.24 25.87
CA SER A 266 -11.10 0.18 25.73
C SER A 266 -11.31 0.56 24.27
N ILE A 267 -12.24 1.47 24.02
CA ILE A 267 -12.48 2.06 22.71
C ILE A 267 -11.98 3.50 22.72
N ARG A 268 -11.10 3.82 21.77
CA ARG A 268 -10.71 5.21 21.46
C ARG A 268 -11.79 5.83 20.58
N ILE A 269 -12.27 7.01 20.94
CA ILE A 269 -13.21 7.80 20.15
C ILE A 269 -12.50 9.08 19.75
N VAL A 270 -12.44 9.36 18.45
CA VAL A 270 -11.71 10.51 17.90
C VAL A 270 -12.54 11.20 16.83
N ARG A 271 -12.60 12.53 16.89
CA ARG A 271 -13.20 13.37 15.85
C ARG A 271 -12.13 14.16 15.12
N TYR A 272 -12.14 14.05 13.79
CA TYR A 272 -11.19 14.75 12.93
C TYR A 272 -11.78 16.05 12.38
N ALA A 273 -10.88 16.96 12.01
CA ALA A 273 -11.21 18.18 11.29
C ALA A 273 -11.56 17.86 9.82
N SER A 274 -11.85 18.89 9.03
CA SER A 274 -12.19 18.76 7.61
C SER A 274 -11.08 18.16 6.76
N ASP A 275 -9.82 18.28 7.18
CA ASP A 275 -8.66 17.66 6.53
C ASP A 275 -8.59 16.13 6.69
N GLY A 276 -9.47 15.55 7.53
CA GLY A 276 -9.52 14.11 7.80
C GLY A 276 -8.34 13.55 8.60
N VAL A 277 -7.43 14.40 9.09
CA VAL A 277 -6.21 13.97 9.81
C VAL A 277 -5.98 14.72 11.12
N THR A 278 -6.35 16.00 11.21
CA THR A 278 -6.18 16.80 12.43
C THR A 278 -7.22 16.37 13.45
N VAL A 279 -6.76 15.96 14.64
CA VAL A 279 -7.63 15.59 15.76
C VAL A 279 -8.23 16.87 16.38
N VAL A 280 -9.56 16.97 16.36
CA VAL A 280 -10.29 18.06 17.02
C VAL A 280 -10.52 17.74 18.49
N GLU A 281 -10.96 16.52 18.79
CA GLU A 281 -11.22 16.04 20.16
C GLU A 281 -11.10 14.51 20.18
N GLU A 282 -10.60 13.95 21.29
CA GLU A 282 -10.54 12.51 21.49
C GLU A 282 -10.69 12.09 22.96
N THR A 283 -11.20 10.89 23.20
CA THR A 283 -11.20 10.23 24.51
C THR A 283 -11.09 8.72 24.35
N THR A 284 -10.64 8.02 25.40
CA THR A 284 -10.65 6.55 25.46
C THR A 284 -11.48 6.10 26.66
N LYS A 285 -12.39 5.14 26.46
CA LYS A 285 -13.27 4.59 27.52
C LYS A 285 -13.20 3.07 27.56
N THR A 286 -13.13 2.50 28.76
CA THR A 286 -13.23 1.05 28.95
C THR A 286 -14.69 0.59 28.88
N THR A 287 -14.92 -0.67 28.51
CA THR A 287 -16.28 -1.24 28.49
C THR A 287 -16.95 -1.22 29.86
N THR A 288 -16.19 -1.40 30.94
CA THR A 288 -16.69 -1.23 32.32
C THR A 288 -17.15 0.21 32.58
N TRP A 289 -16.39 1.20 32.13
CA TRP A 289 -16.82 2.60 32.26
C TRP A 289 -18.12 2.85 31.49
N MET A 290 -18.26 2.28 30.29
CA MET A 290 -19.48 2.39 29.49
C MET A 290 -20.70 1.80 30.21
N GLU A 291 -20.58 0.59 30.78
CA GLU A 291 -21.67 -0.06 31.53
C GLU A 291 -22.10 0.77 32.76
N GLU A 292 -21.17 1.43 33.43
CA GLU A 292 -21.44 2.22 34.63
C GLU A 292 -22.00 3.63 34.35
N ASN A 293 -21.68 4.22 33.19
CA ASN A 293 -21.91 5.65 32.93
C ASN A 293 -22.83 5.94 31.75
N LEU A 294 -23.12 4.96 30.89
CA LEU A 294 -23.97 5.11 29.71
C LEU A 294 -25.15 4.15 29.77
N ASP A 295 -26.18 4.41 28.96
CA ASP A 295 -27.34 3.52 28.87
C ASP A 295 -26.93 2.14 28.30
N VAL A 296 -27.40 1.09 28.97
CA VAL A 296 -27.06 -0.30 28.63
C VAL A 296 -28.25 -0.96 27.90
N TYR A 297 -28.08 -1.17 26.61
CA TYR A 297 -29.03 -1.88 25.78
C TYR A 297 -28.99 -3.38 26.11
N GLY A 298 -30.18 -3.98 26.22
CA GLY A 298 -30.35 -5.36 26.66
C GLY A 298 -30.35 -5.56 28.18
N ALA A 299 -30.09 -4.55 29.02
CA ALA A 299 -30.12 -4.75 30.47
C ALA A 299 -31.53 -5.10 31.00
N PRO A 300 -31.63 -5.92 32.07
CA PRO A 300 -30.54 -6.56 32.80
C PRO A 300 -30.08 -7.91 32.21
N ASP A 301 -30.93 -8.58 31.43
CA ASP A 301 -30.78 -10.01 31.09
C ASP A 301 -30.13 -10.27 29.72
N GLY A 302 -29.86 -9.22 28.94
CA GLY A 302 -29.44 -9.25 27.55
C GLY A 302 -30.60 -9.20 26.55
N VAL A 303 -30.32 -8.81 25.32
CA VAL A 303 -31.25 -8.86 24.18
C VAL A 303 -30.68 -9.76 23.09
N ARG A 304 -31.49 -10.67 22.53
CA ARG A 304 -31.04 -11.54 21.44
C ARG A 304 -31.08 -10.78 20.12
N LEU A 305 -29.92 -10.59 19.51
CA LEU A 305 -29.76 -9.90 18.23
C LEU A 305 -29.00 -10.79 17.25
N ARG A 306 -29.40 -10.73 15.98
CA ARG A 306 -28.91 -11.61 14.93
C ARG A 306 -28.56 -10.84 13.67
N PHE A 307 -27.61 -11.34 12.90
CA PHE A 307 -27.37 -10.90 11.53
C PHE A 307 -27.48 -12.07 10.57
N GLN A 308 -28.18 -11.82 9.45
CA GLN A 308 -28.32 -12.80 8.38
C GLN A 308 -27.02 -12.91 7.56
N GLY A 309 -26.62 -14.13 7.25
CA GLY A 309 -25.53 -14.40 6.30
C GLY A 309 -26.01 -14.38 4.84
N PRO A 310 -25.13 -14.66 3.87
CA PRO A 310 -25.56 -14.81 2.48
C PRO A 310 -26.55 -15.97 2.33
N THR A 311 -27.53 -15.81 1.44
CA THR A 311 -28.59 -16.81 1.20
C THR A 311 -28.08 -18.04 0.46
N PHE A 312 -27.04 -17.87 -0.37
CA PHE A 312 -26.55 -18.86 -1.33
C PHE A 312 -27.62 -19.36 -2.31
N ASP A 313 -28.74 -18.63 -2.45
CA ASP A 313 -29.78 -18.90 -3.44
C ASP A 313 -29.71 -17.83 -4.55
N PRO A 314 -29.29 -18.17 -5.78
CA PRO A 314 -29.27 -17.24 -6.91
C PRO A 314 -30.63 -16.58 -7.23
N ASN A 315 -31.75 -17.17 -6.81
CA ASN A 315 -33.09 -16.66 -7.08
C ASN A 315 -33.67 -15.83 -5.92
N ASP A 316 -33.00 -15.82 -4.78
CA ASP A 316 -33.40 -15.06 -3.60
C ASP A 316 -32.18 -14.50 -2.88
N LEU A 317 -31.65 -13.40 -3.41
CA LEU A 317 -30.43 -12.78 -2.90
C LEU A 317 -30.65 -12.00 -1.59
N TRP A 318 -31.83 -11.38 -1.45
CA TRP A 318 -32.11 -10.44 -0.37
C TRP A 318 -32.94 -11.05 0.76
N ASN A 319 -33.64 -12.15 0.49
CA ASN A 319 -34.53 -12.85 1.41
C ASN A 319 -35.26 -11.92 2.41
N PRO A 320 -36.28 -11.17 1.96
CA PRO A 320 -37.07 -10.30 2.84
C PRO A 320 -37.85 -11.05 3.94
N ALA A 321 -37.99 -12.38 3.85
CA ALA A 321 -38.62 -13.19 4.88
C ALA A 321 -37.66 -13.60 6.02
N GLU A 322 -36.36 -13.41 5.81
CA GLU A 322 -35.29 -13.64 6.79
C GLU A 322 -35.27 -15.07 7.35
N ASP A 323 -35.68 -16.04 6.55
CA ASP A 323 -35.79 -17.45 6.91
C ASP A 323 -34.63 -18.33 6.41
N ILE A 324 -33.67 -17.75 5.67
CA ILE A 324 -32.45 -18.39 5.16
C ILE A 324 -31.24 -17.79 5.85
N ASN A 325 -30.41 -18.64 6.46
CA ASN A 325 -29.19 -18.25 7.18
C ASN A 325 -29.35 -17.08 8.20
N PRO A 326 -30.42 -17.05 9.03
CA PRO A 326 -30.71 -15.92 9.92
C PRO A 326 -29.76 -15.77 11.12
N GLY A 327 -28.96 -16.80 11.42
CA GLY A 327 -28.11 -16.87 12.60
C GLY A 327 -26.62 -16.94 12.29
N LYS A 328 -26.17 -16.28 11.20
CA LYS A 328 -24.73 -16.23 10.88
C LYS A 328 -23.95 -15.53 11.99
N VAL A 329 -24.56 -14.52 12.60
CA VAL A 329 -24.22 -13.97 13.92
C VAL A 329 -25.48 -14.07 14.77
N ASP A 330 -25.40 -14.69 15.94
CA ASP A 330 -26.55 -14.90 16.84
C ASP A 330 -26.07 -14.88 18.28
N GLU A 331 -26.34 -13.78 18.98
CA GLU A 331 -25.88 -13.58 20.35
C GLU A 331 -26.98 -12.93 21.19
N VAL A 332 -26.98 -13.23 22.49
CA VAL A 332 -27.70 -12.45 23.50
C VAL A 332 -26.72 -11.45 24.07
N VAL A 333 -26.92 -10.16 23.83
CA VAL A 333 -25.90 -9.13 24.05
C VAL A 333 -26.32 -8.07 25.06
N LYS A 334 -25.31 -7.45 25.67
CA LYS A 334 -25.39 -6.15 26.32
C LYS A 334 -24.38 -5.21 25.68
N GLY A 335 -24.76 -3.96 25.51
CA GLY A 335 -23.93 -2.97 24.84
C GLY A 335 -24.38 -1.54 25.07
N THR A 336 -23.64 -0.62 24.47
CA THR A 336 -23.86 0.82 24.60
C THR A 336 -24.00 1.44 23.20
N SER A 337 -24.79 2.50 23.07
CA SER A 337 -24.97 3.20 21.81
C SER A 337 -23.66 3.76 21.25
N ILE A 338 -23.43 3.57 19.95
CA ILE A 338 -22.33 4.22 19.23
C ILE A 338 -22.54 5.74 19.18
N ARG A 339 -23.80 6.20 19.13
CA ARG A 339 -24.13 7.62 19.11
C ARG A 339 -23.66 8.28 20.41
N ASP A 340 -23.98 7.66 21.54
CA ASP A 340 -23.58 8.18 22.85
C ASP A 340 -22.06 8.19 23.00
N LEU A 341 -21.34 7.23 22.40
CA LEU A 341 -19.88 7.24 22.33
C LEU A 341 -19.37 8.40 21.46
N CYS A 342 -19.96 8.64 20.29
CA CYS A 342 -19.61 9.76 19.42
C CYS A 342 -19.85 11.12 20.12
N ASP A 343 -20.92 11.24 20.89
CA ASP A 343 -21.29 12.47 21.60
C ASP A 343 -20.25 12.86 22.68
N LEU A 344 -19.44 11.91 23.16
CA LEU A 344 -18.33 12.19 24.09
C LEU A 344 -17.27 13.14 23.52
N VAL A 345 -17.15 13.23 22.18
CA VAL A 345 -16.19 14.10 21.49
C VAL A 345 -16.88 15.18 20.65
N GLY A 346 -18.16 15.46 20.94
CA GLY A 346 -18.97 16.48 20.26
C GLY A 346 -19.87 15.96 19.15
N GLY A 347 -19.98 14.64 18.97
CA GLY A 347 -20.89 13.99 18.03
C GLY A 347 -20.41 14.03 16.58
N ALA A 348 -21.12 13.30 15.71
CA ALA A 348 -20.89 13.40 14.27
C ALA A 348 -21.68 14.57 13.67
N PRO A 349 -21.08 15.36 12.75
CA PRO A 349 -21.80 16.40 12.03
C PRO A 349 -22.81 15.78 11.05
N GLU A 350 -23.87 16.50 10.72
CA GLU A 350 -24.86 16.06 9.73
C GLU A 350 -24.18 15.75 8.38
N GLY A 351 -24.45 14.57 7.83
CA GLY A 351 -23.79 14.06 6.62
C GLY A 351 -22.40 13.45 6.83
N GLY A 352 -21.84 13.53 8.05
CA GLY A 352 -20.54 12.94 8.40
C GLY A 352 -20.51 11.40 8.32
N GLU A 353 -19.28 10.87 8.26
CA GLU A 353 -19.01 9.43 8.28
C GLU A 353 -18.38 9.01 9.60
N ILE A 354 -18.78 7.84 10.10
CA ILE A 354 -18.25 7.21 11.31
C ILE A 354 -17.58 5.91 10.92
N LYS A 355 -16.27 5.80 11.08
CA LYS A 355 -15.52 4.56 10.82
C LYS A 355 -15.32 3.78 12.12
N LEU A 356 -15.67 2.51 12.09
CA LEU A 356 -15.40 1.55 13.15
C LEU A 356 -14.12 0.79 12.76
N VAL A 357 -13.07 0.98 13.53
CA VAL A 357 -11.75 0.39 13.29
C VAL A 357 -11.52 -0.72 14.32
N ALA A 358 -11.36 -1.93 13.83
CA ALA A 358 -11.05 -3.10 14.63
C ALA A 358 -9.56 -3.13 15.02
N SER A 359 -9.23 -3.87 16.07
CA SER A 359 -7.84 -4.03 16.55
C SER A 359 -6.90 -4.69 15.55
N ASP A 360 -7.43 -5.43 14.57
CA ASP A 360 -6.70 -6.04 13.45
C ASP A 360 -6.56 -5.10 12.23
N GLY A 361 -7.05 -3.86 12.34
CA GLY A 361 -7.00 -2.85 11.28
C GLY A 361 -8.18 -2.91 10.29
N PHE A 362 -9.10 -3.88 10.41
CA PHE A 362 -10.32 -3.89 9.60
C PHE A 362 -11.17 -2.65 9.88
N LYS A 363 -11.77 -2.08 8.82
CA LYS A 363 -12.60 -0.86 8.92
C LYS A 363 -13.96 -1.08 8.29
N SER A 364 -15.00 -0.59 8.96
CA SER A 364 -16.32 -0.40 8.36
C SER A 364 -16.80 1.03 8.58
N THR A 365 -17.77 1.47 7.79
CA THR A 365 -18.31 2.84 7.86
C THR A 365 -19.82 2.81 8.10
N ILE A 366 -20.28 3.68 8.99
CA ILE A 366 -21.68 3.99 9.25
C ILE A 366 -21.86 5.50 9.01
N ASN A 367 -22.90 5.92 8.29
CA ASN A 367 -23.15 7.34 8.07
C ASN A 367 -23.89 7.99 9.25
N TYR A 368 -23.91 9.33 9.28
CA TYR A 368 -24.63 10.11 10.26
C TYR A 368 -26.11 9.68 10.41
N THR A 369 -26.83 9.52 9.30
CA THR A 369 -28.26 9.19 9.32
C THR A 369 -28.54 7.85 10.00
N ASN A 370 -27.73 6.83 9.72
CA ASN A 370 -27.87 5.50 10.33
C ASN A 370 -27.55 5.51 11.82
N LEU A 371 -26.87 6.52 12.34
CA LEU A 371 -26.53 6.63 13.76
C LEU A 371 -27.46 7.57 14.53
N TYR A 372 -27.73 8.76 14.00
CA TYR A 372 -28.50 9.82 14.65
C TYR A 372 -29.99 9.83 14.27
N ALA A 373 -30.36 9.23 13.14
CA ALA A 373 -31.74 9.12 12.66
C ALA A 373 -32.03 7.72 12.06
N PRO A 374 -31.74 6.62 12.79
CA PRO A 374 -31.91 5.27 12.25
C PRO A 374 -33.37 5.01 11.90
N GLN A 375 -33.59 4.27 10.81
CA GLN A 375 -34.91 3.75 10.51
C GLN A 375 -35.33 2.75 11.61
N GLU A 376 -36.62 2.68 11.92
CA GLU A 376 -37.16 1.78 12.97
C GLU A 376 -36.73 0.32 12.75
N ARG A 377 -36.65 -0.10 11.48
CA ARG A 377 -36.23 -1.45 11.08
C ARG A 377 -34.78 -1.77 11.45
N GLN A 378 -33.89 -0.78 11.46
CA GLN A 378 -32.52 -0.92 11.95
C GLN A 378 -32.45 -0.81 13.48
N GLY A 379 -33.16 0.15 14.06
CA GLY A 379 -32.99 0.48 15.47
C GLY A 379 -31.60 1.05 15.80
N GLU A 380 -31.30 1.14 17.10
CA GLU A 380 -30.07 1.74 17.60
C GLU A 380 -28.83 0.92 17.23
N ALA A 381 -27.78 1.57 16.72
CA ALA A 381 -26.47 0.96 16.55
C ALA A 381 -25.71 0.93 17.88
N ILE A 382 -25.38 -0.26 18.36
CA ILE A 382 -24.71 -0.47 19.65
C ILE A 382 -23.36 -1.18 19.46
N VAL A 383 -22.41 -0.88 20.34
CA VAL A 383 -21.24 -1.73 20.56
C VAL A 383 -21.54 -2.70 21.71
N ALA A 384 -21.65 -3.98 21.38
CA ALA A 384 -21.78 -5.06 22.34
C ALA A 384 -20.42 -5.39 22.96
N TRP A 385 -20.33 -5.29 24.28
CA TRP A 385 -19.13 -5.62 25.07
C TRP A 385 -19.32 -6.85 25.96
N TRP A 386 -20.52 -7.47 25.94
CA TRP A 386 -20.83 -8.70 26.65
C TRP A 386 -21.81 -9.56 25.85
N THR A 387 -21.67 -10.89 25.96
CA THR A 387 -22.69 -11.85 25.51
C THR A 387 -23.01 -12.90 26.56
N GLU A 388 -24.21 -13.48 26.52
CA GLU A 388 -24.60 -14.57 27.43
C GLU A 388 -23.66 -15.77 27.30
N ARG A 389 -23.20 -16.06 26.08
CA ARG A 389 -22.37 -17.22 25.77
C ARG A 389 -20.95 -17.09 26.30
N GLN A 390 -20.36 -15.91 26.25
CA GLN A 390 -18.93 -15.70 26.51
C GLN A 390 -18.62 -14.75 27.68
N GLY A 391 -19.64 -14.09 28.23
CA GLY A 391 -19.46 -13.09 29.27
C GLY A 391 -18.92 -11.77 28.72
N TYR A 392 -18.15 -11.06 29.53
CA TYR A 392 -17.58 -9.75 29.17
C TYR A 392 -16.39 -9.92 28.22
N ALA A 393 -16.24 -9.01 27.26
CA ALA A 393 -14.95 -8.81 26.59
C ALA A 393 -13.90 -8.45 27.66
N PRO A 394 -12.70 -9.05 27.63
CA PRO A 394 -12.07 -9.76 26.51
C PRO A 394 -12.38 -11.27 26.42
N GLY A 395 -13.11 -11.83 27.39
CA GLY A 395 -13.61 -13.22 27.31
C GLY A 395 -14.60 -13.44 26.16
N TYR A 396 -15.30 -12.39 25.75
CA TYR A 396 -15.99 -12.32 24.46
C TYR A 396 -15.00 -12.11 23.31
N SER A 397 -14.61 -13.19 22.63
CA SER A 397 -13.54 -13.24 21.63
C SER A 397 -13.79 -12.44 20.34
N ASP A 398 -15.05 -12.10 20.05
CA ASP A 398 -15.42 -11.25 18.92
C ASP A 398 -15.80 -9.82 19.38
N GLY A 399 -15.67 -9.50 20.67
CA GLY A 399 -16.05 -8.20 21.24
C GLY A 399 -14.88 -7.22 21.34
N PRO A 400 -15.13 -5.89 21.42
CA PRO A 400 -16.42 -5.20 21.26
C PRO A 400 -16.96 -5.25 19.82
N ARG A 401 -18.26 -5.45 19.61
CA ARG A 401 -18.85 -5.73 18.28
C ARG A 401 -20.07 -4.87 17.94
N LEU A 402 -20.21 -4.44 16.68
CA LEU A 402 -21.41 -3.75 16.20
C LEU A 402 -22.63 -4.69 16.17
N PHE A 403 -23.71 -4.26 16.81
CA PHE A 403 -25.06 -4.79 16.63
C PHE A 403 -26.06 -3.68 16.34
N TYR A 404 -27.15 -4.02 15.66
CA TYR A 404 -28.32 -3.16 15.53
C TYR A 404 -29.44 -3.71 16.43
N ASN A 405 -30.00 -2.87 17.28
CA ASN A 405 -31.08 -3.23 18.21
C ASN A 405 -32.44 -3.24 17.48
N THR A 406 -32.57 -4.13 16.50
CA THR A 406 -33.76 -4.22 15.64
C THR A 406 -34.98 -4.70 16.43
N PRO A 407 -36.21 -4.22 16.12
CA PRO A 407 -37.42 -4.59 16.87
C PRO A 407 -37.76 -6.09 16.88
N ASP A 408 -37.39 -6.83 15.82
CA ASP A 408 -37.61 -8.28 15.67
C ASP A 408 -36.37 -9.13 16.03
N GLY A 409 -35.27 -8.47 16.42
CA GLY A 409 -34.03 -9.11 16.85
C GLY A 409 -33.25 -9.80 15.73
N ILE A 410 -33.48 -9.42 14.47
CA ILE A 410 -32.65 -9.79 13.33
C ILE A 410 -32.38 -8.55 12.45
N PHE A 411 -31.15 -8.41 11.96
CA PHE A 411 -30.80 -7.47 10.91
C PHE A 411 -30.45 -8.26 9.64
N GLY A 412 -31.40 -8.36 8.71
CA GLY A 412 -31.30 -9.15 7.48
C GLY A 412 -30.68 -8.41 6.30
N ALA A 413 -30.49 -9.13 5.19
CA ALA A 413 -30.02 -8.55 3.94
C ALA A 413 -30.99 -7.50 3.40
N ASP A 414 -32.31 -7.74 3.53
CA ASP A 414 -33.32 -6.77 3.14
C ASP A 414 -33.37 -5.54 4.07
N ASP A 415 -33.10 -5.69 5.37
CA ASP A 415 -32.93 -4.57 6.29
C ASP A 415 -31.74 -3.71 5.86
N MET A 416 -30.60 -4.33 5.57
CA MET A 416 -29.41 -3.67 5.06
C MET A 416 -29.72 -2.86 3.79
N ARG A 417 -30.46 -3.46 2.84
CA ARG A 417 -30.88 -2.81 1.59
C ARG A 417 -31.75 -1.58 1.81
N VAL A 418 -32.64 -1.63 2.81
CA VAL A 418 -33.63 -0.58 3.07
C VAL A 418 -33.06 0.51 3.97
N CYS A 419 -32.24 0.13 4.95
CA CYS A 419 -31.76 1.03 6.00
C CYS A 419 -30.45 1.71 5.62
N LEU A 420 -29.53 1.00 4.95
CA LEU A 420 -28.21 1.53 4.60
C LEU A 420 -28.19 1.98 3.13
N ALA A 421 -27.42 3.03 2.82
CA ALA A 421 -27.16 3.39 1.43
C ALA A 421 -26.27 2.33 0.76
N GLU A 422 -26.39 2.19 -0.58
CA GLU A 422 -25.76 1.10 -1.35
C GLU A 422 -24.25 0.97 -1.14
N GLY A 423 -23.53 2.10 -0.98
CA GLY A 423 -22.10 2.11 -0.70
C GLY A 423 -21.69 1.47 0.64
N TYR A 424 -22.64 1.27 1.56
CA TYR A 424 -22.43 0.62 2.86
C TYR A 424 -22.90 -0.82 2.91
N TRP A 425 -23.37 -1.37 1.78
CA TRP A 425 -23.78 -2.77 1.71
C TRP A 425 -22.56 -3.68 1.69
N HIS A 426 -22.67 -4.81 2.36
CA HIS A 426 -21.65 -5.84 2.35
C HIS A 426 -22.08 -7.03 1.49
N TYR A 427 -21.16 -7.52 0.65
CA TYR A 427 -21.37 -8.66 -0.24
C TYR A 427 -20.38 -9.79 0.03
N TYR A 428 -20.86 -11.02 -0.14
CA TYR A 428 -20.07 -12.23 -0.21
C TYR A 428 -20.08 -12.76 -1.65
N SER A 429 -18.93 -12.75 -2.31
CA SER A 429 -18.81 -13.21 -3.70
C SER A 429 -18.55 -14.71 -3.77
N SER A 430 -19.39 -15.45 -4.48
CA SER A 430 -19.19 -16.89 -4.74
C SER A 430 -19.86 -17.31 -6.02
N GLY A 431 -19.17 -18.14 -6.82
CA GLY A 431 -19.73 -18.67 -8.08
C GLY A 431 -20.12 -17.60 -9.10
N GLY A 432 -19.46 -16.43 -9.07
CA GLY A 432 -19.78 -15.30 -9.95
C GLY A 432 -21.01 -14.49 -9.53
N ILE A 433 -21.57 -14.75 -8.34
CA ILE A 433 -22.72 -14.03 -7.78
C ILE A 433 -22.27 -13.28 -6.53
N GLN A 434 -22.72 -12.04 -6.39
CA GLN A 434 -22.56 -11.25 -5.17
C GLN A 434 -23.80 -11.45 -4.29
N TYR A 435 -23.64 -12.18 -3.20
CA TYR A 435 -24.70 -12.40 -2.22
C TYR A 435 -24.63 -11.32 -1.13
N PRO A 436 -25.67 -10.51 -0.95
CA PRO A 436 -25.76 -9.62 0.20
C PRO A 436 -25.56 -10.39 1.52
N SER A 437 -24.79 -9.84 2.46
CA SER A 437 -24.61 -10.42 3.77
C SER A 437 -24.56 -9.35 4.84
N ALA A 438 -25.67 -9.17 5.55
CA ALA A 438 -25.76 -8.27 6.69
C ALA A 438 -24.76 -8.62 7.81
N ALA A 439 -24.44 -9.90 7.99
CA ALA A 439 -23.39 -10.33 8.93
C ALA A 439 -22.02 -9.69 8.66
N GLY A 440 -21.73 -9.31 7.41
CA GLY A 440 -20.47 -8.63 7.06
C GLY A 440 -20.41 -7.17 7.48
N VAL A 441 -21.53 -6.51 7.80
CA VAL A 441 -21.49 -5.16 8.40
C VAL A 441 -21.25 -5.21 9.92
N SER A 442 -21.47 -6.36 10.57
CA SER A 442 -21.27 -6.54 12.03
C SER A 442 -19.79 -6.67 12.38
N THR A 443 -19.12 -5.52 12.46
CA THR A 443 -17.68 -5.38 12.75
C THR A 443 -17.35 -5.82 14.17
N ARG A 444 -16.39 -6.73 14.29
CA ARG A 444 -15.89 -7.27 15.57
C ARG A 444 -14.63 -6.56 16.04
N ASN A 445 -14.25 -6.76 17.30
CA ASN A 445 -13.01 -6.26 17.91
C ASN A 445 -12.79 -4.75 17.73
N ILE A 446 -13.86 -3.95 17.79
CA ILE A 446 -13.82 -2.50 17.62
C ILE A 446 -12.92 -1.90 18.70
N ALA A 447 -11.84 -1.25 18.26
CA ALA A 447 -10.84 -0.60 19.10
C ALA A 447 -10.87 0.92 18.97
N THR A 448 -11.23 1.45 17.80
CA THR A 448 -11.36 2.90 17.56
C THR A 448 -12.65 3.23 16.80
N ILE A 449 -13.29 4.34 17.19
CA ILE A 449 -14.38 4.98 16.47
C ILE A 449 -13.87 6.34 15.97
N GLU A 450 -13.78 6.48 14.65
CA GLU A 450 -13.29 7.69 13.97
C GLU A 450 -14.46 8.47 13.38
N ILE A 451 -14.57 9.75 13.68
CA ILE A 451 -15.66 10.63 13.20
C ILE A 451 -15.09 11.63 12.21
N TYR A 452 -15.66 11.62 11.00
CA TYR A 452 -15.28 12.49 9.90
C TYR A 452 -16.40 13.47 9.55
N GLN A 453 -16.01 14.60 8.96
CA GLN A 453 -16.95 15.56 8.36
C GLN A 453 -17.68 14.92 7.17
N ALA A 454 -18.77 15.54 6.72
CA ALA A 454 -19.45 15.11 5.50
C ALA A 454 -18.47 15.13 4.31
N PRO A 455 -18.53 14.16 3.39
CA PRO A 455 -17.77 14.23 2.14
C PRO A 455 -18.05 15.57 1.46
N ARG A 456 -17.01 16.36 1.21
CA ARG A 456 -17.15 17.66 0.53
C ARG A 456 -17.41 17.40 -0.96
N GLU A 457 -18.38 18.12 -1.54
CA GLU A 457 -18.59 18.12 -3.00
C GLU A 457 -17.33 18.61 -3.69
N ASP A 458 -16.81 17.82 -4.63
CA ASP A 458 -15.61 18.18 -5.39
C ASP A 458 -15.92 19.29 -6.41
N TRP A 459 -14.92 20.13 -6.64
CA TRP A 459 -14.93 21.20 -7.62
C TRP A 459 -13.51 21.41 -8.15
N ASN A 460 -13.41 22.12 -9.27
CA ASN A 460 -12.16 22.47 -9.94
C ASN A 460 -12.13 23.98 -10.16
N LEU A 461 -10.97 24.60 -9.90
CA LEU A 461 -10.68 25.98 -10.25
C LEU A 461 -9.68 25.97 -11.41
N THR A 462 -10.04 26.58 -12.53
CA THR A 462 -9.13 26.75 -13.67
C THR A 462 -8.30 28.01 -13.46
N LEU A 463 -6.98 27.90 -13.60
CA LEU A 463 -6.07 29.04 -13.62
C LEU A 463 -5.42 29.11 -15.01
N THR A 464 -5.52 30.26 -15.65
CA THR A 464 -5.08 30.47 -17.03
C THR A 464 -4.11 31.66 -17.05
N GLY A 465 -2.90 31.49 -17.56
CA GLY A 465 -1.87 32.53 -17.51
C GLY A 465 -0.69 32.26 -18.44
N ALA A 466 0.54 32.42 -17.96
CA ALA A 466 1.74 31.97 -18.67
C ALA A 466 1.75 30.43 -18.82
N ILE A 467 1.15 29.73 -17.86
CA ILE A 467 0.78 28.33 -17.93
C ILE A 467 -0.70 28.18 -17.56
N ASP A 468 -1.30 27.06 -17.99
CA ASP A 468 -2.69 26.73 -17.66
C ASP A 468 -2.72 25.53 -16.73
N THR A 469 -3.54 25.58 -15.69
CA THR A 469 -3.70 24.45 -14.76
C THR A 469 -5.11 24.38 -14.17
N THR A 470 -5.42 23.23 -13.60
CA THR A 470 -6.63 23.00 -12.83
C THR A 470 -6.27 22.63 -11.40
N ILE A 471 -6.70 23.46 -10.46
CA ILE A 471 -6.60 23.21 -9.03
C ILE A 471 -7.86 22.47 -8.59
N THR A 472 -7.71 21.25 -8.09
CA THR A 472 -8.83 20.51 -7.47
C THR A 472 -9.13 21.08 -6.08
N ARG A 473 -10.37 20.89 -5.60
CA ARG A 473 -10.75 21.21 -4.21
C ARG A 473 -9.74 20.68 -3.20
N SER A 474 -9.41 19.39 -3.29
CA SER A 474 -8.50 18.74 -2.35
C SER A 474 -7.10 19.34 -2.36
N PHE A 475 -6.61 19.74 -3.53
CA PHE A 475 -5.32 20.41 -3.66
C PHE A 475 -5.34 21.83 -3.09
N PHE A 476 -6.41 22.59 -3.34
CA PHE A 476 -6.64 23.91 -2.76
C PHE A 476 -6.67 23.85 -1.23
N GLU A 477 -7.49 22.98 -0.65
CA GLU A 477 -7.62 22.84 0.80
C GLU A 477 -6.31 22.35 1.45
N SER A 478 -5.58 21.45 0.78
CA SER A 478 -4.25 21.00 1.22
C SER A 478 -3.26 22.18 1.24
N GLY A 479 -3.21 22.98 0.17
CA GLY A 479 -2.36 24.16 0.10
C GLY A 479 -2.67 25.17 1.21
N LYS A 480 -3.96 25.40 1.50
CA LYS A 480 -4.45 26.29 2.56
C LYS A 480 -4.05 25.81 3.96
N SER A 481 -4.10 24.49 4.21
CA SER A 481 -3.77 23.90 5.51
C SER A 481 -2.27 23.85 5.83
N CYS A 482 -1.39 24.21 4.89
CA CYS A 482 0.05 24.28 5.09
C CYS A 482 0.45 25.43 6.04
N ALA A 483 0.33 25.20 7.35
CA ALA A 483 0.56 26.18 8.41
C ALA A 483 1.97 26.81 8.42
N MET A 484 2.96 26.14 7.81
CA MET A 484 4.34 26.64 7.72
C MET A 484 4.56 27.61 6.54
N ALA A 485 3.66 27.60 5.54
CA ALA A 485 3.81 28.36 4.31
C ALA A 485 2.92 29.62 4.27
N GLY A 486 1.91 29.73 5.14
CA GLY A 486 1.09 30.94 5.28
C GLY A 486 0.22 31.23 4.05
N HIS A 487 -0.28 30.17 3.41
CA HIS A 487 -1.15 30.27 2.23
C HIS A 487 -2.61 30.59 2.55
N ASP A 488 -2.98 30.63 3.83
CA ASP A 488 -4.33 30.97 4.26
C ASP A 488 -4.50 32.49 4.43
N ALA A 489 -5.73 32.94 4.20
CA ALA A 489 -6.17 34.28 4.56
C ALA A 489 -7.64 34.26 5.01
N THR A 490 -7.96 35.19 5.90
CA THR A 490 -9.31 35.35 6.44
C THR A 490 -9.80 36.78 6.32
N TRP A 491 -11.10 36.94 6.10
CA TRP A 491 -11.76 38.24 6.14
C TRP A 491 -13.09 38.14 6.89
N THR A 492 -13.34 39.06 7.82
CA THR A 492 -14.62 39.15 8.54
C THR A 492 -15.50 40.20 7.90
N ASP A 493 -16.75 39.84 7.60
CA ASP A 493 -17.74 40.76 7.03
C ASP A 493 -18.46 41.62 8.08
N ASP A 494 -19.41 42.46 7.65
CA ASP A 494 -20.18 43.33 8.53
C ASP A 494 -21.30 42.60 9.30
N GLN A 495 -21.47 41.30 9.05
CA GLN A 495 -22.34 40.39 9.81
C GLN A 495 -21.56 39.53 10.81
N ASP A 496 -20.28 39.84 11.06
CA ASP A 496 -19.36 39.09 11.92
C ASP A 496 -19.09 37.66 11.44
N GLN A 497 -19.33 37.34 10.16
CA GLN A 497 -19.00 36.03 9.57
C GLN A 497 -17.55 36.02 9.11
N VAL A 498 -16.84 34.92 9.40
CA VAL A 498 -15.42 34.75 9.07
C VAL A 498 -15.30 33.94 7.78
N TRP A 499 -14.88 34.60 6.71
CA TRP A 499 -14.57 33.95 5.43
C TRP A 499 -13.10 33.53 5.43
N SER A 500 -12.80 32.32 4.97
CA SER A 500 -11.42 31.81 4.90
C SER A 500 -11.14 31.12 3.56
N GLY A 501 -9.89 31.24 3.09
CA GLY A 501 -9.40 30.64 1.86
C GLY A 501 -7.97 31.07 1.56
N MET A 502 -7.62 31.26 0.28
CA MET A 502 -6.28 31.71 -0.13
C MET A 502 -6.28 33.17 -0.59
N PRO A 503 -5.20 33.95 -0.35
CA PRO A 503 -4.95 35.20 -1.06
C PRO A 503 -4.99 35.03 -2.59
N LEU A 504 -5.68 35.93 -3.30
CA LEU A 504 -5.77 35.88 -4.77
C LEU A 504 -4.41 35.90 -5.46
N TRP A 505 -3.43 36.63 -4.89
CA TRP A 505 -2.10 36.77 -5.48
C TRP A 505 -1.31 35.46 -5.49
N LEU A 506 -1.53 34.55 -4.54
CA LEU A 506 -0.87 33.24 -4.54
C LEU A 506 -1.35 32.38 -5.72
N LEU A 507 -2.64 32.43 -6.02
CA LEU A 507 -3.22 31.75 -7.18
C LEU A 507 -2.75 32.37 -8.50
N CYS A 508 -2.52 33.69 -8.52
CA CYS A 508 -1.92 34.36 -9.67
C CYS A 508 -0.47 33.91 -9.87
N GLY A 509 0.33 33.86 -8.80
CA GLY A 509 1.73 33.40 -8.84
C GLY A 509 1.88 31.98 -9.36
N TRP A 510 0.87 31.13 -9.11
CA TRP A 510 0.88 29.76 -9.64
C TRP A 510 0.98 29.70 -11.17
N VAL A 511 0.51 30.73 -11.87
CA VAL A 511 0.38 30.76 -13.33
C VAL A 511 0.91 32.04 -13.99
N ASP A 512 1.59 32.94 -13.25
CA ASP A 512 2.11 34.18 -13.83
C ASP A 512 3.41 33.97 -14.61
N ASP A 513 4.16 32.90 -14.30
CA ASP A 513 5.28 32.37 -15.08
C ASP A 513 5.36 30.82 -15.01
N ALA A 514 6.52 30.24 -15.32
CA ALA A 514 6.73 28.79 -15.31
C ALA A 514 6.97 28.21 -13.89
N ASN A 515 7.24 29.05 -12.89
CA ASN A 515 7.50 28.66 -11.51
C ASN A 515 6.19 28.61 -10.71
N SER A 516 5.44 27.52 -10.86
CA SER A 516 4.16 27.38 -10.14
C SER A 516 4.31 27.33 -8.62
N HIS A 517 5.37 26.69 -8.10
CA HIS A 517 5.64 26.52 -6.67
C HIS A 517 6.98 25.79 -6.39
N ASP A 518 8.08 26.13 -7.07
CA ASP A 518 9.35 25.41 -6.91
C ASP A 518 9.93 25.61 -5.50
N ALA A 519 10.42 24.51 -4.90
CA ALA A 519 10.89 24.51 -3.53
C ALA A 519 12.07 25.50 -3.32
N GLY A 520 11.91 26.42 -2.37
CA GLY A 520 12.94 27.42 -2.03
C GLY A 520 12.93 28.67 -2.91
N THR A 521 11.95 28.81 -3.80
CA THR A 521 11.75 30.00 -4.65
C THR A 521 10.61 30.89 -4.11
N ASP A 522 10.40 32.04 -4.76
CA ASP A 522 9.23 32.90 -4.55
C ASP A 522 8.33 32.78 -5.78
N PRO A 523 7.22 32.01 -5.71
CA PRO A 523 6.42 31.69 -6.89
C PRO A 523 5.62 32.86 -7.48
N PHE A 524 5.49 33.98 -6.76
CA PHE A 524 4.81 35.15 -7.32
C PHE A 524 5.81 36.10 -7.95
N ASN A 525 5.66 36.38 -9.24
CA ASN A 525 6.58 37.22 -9.97
C ASN A 525 6.24 38.70 -9.82
N ASP A 526 6.88 39.35 -8.84
CA ASP A 526 6.67 40.79 -8.56
C ASP A 526 7.04 41.67 -9.77
N ASP A 527 8.05 41.29 -10.57
CA ASP A 527 8.47 42.06 -11.75
C ASP A 527 7.42 42.03 -12.87
N LEU A 528 6.79 40.88 -13.12
CA LEU A 528 5.67 40.76 -14.06
C LEU A 528 4.43 41.51 -13.54
N ALA A 529 4.17 41.42 -12.24
CA ALA A 529 3.07 42.15 -11.63
C ALA A 529 3.25 43.68 -11.73
N ASP A 530 4.48 44.18 -11.55
CA ASP A 530 4.85 45.59 -11.73
C ASP A 530 4.84 46.04 -13.20
N ALA A 531 5.20 45.16 -14.13
CA ALA A 531 5.09 45.41 -15.57
C ALA A 531 3.64 45.62 -16.01
N GLY A 532 2.70 44.98 -15.31
CA GLY A 532 1.27 45.25 -15.40
C GLY A 532 0.54 44.27 -16.32
N TYR A 533 -0.15 43.30 -15.73
CA TYR A 533 -1.14 42.44 -16.39
C TYR A 533 -2.53 42.61 -15.75
N ASN A 534 -3.54 42.01 -16.37
CA ASN A 534 -4.91 41.99 -15.87
C ASN A 534 -5.21 40.63 -15.22
N VAL A 535 -5.85 40.64 -14.06
CA VAL A 535 -6.35 39.45 -13.37
C VAL A 535 -7.88 39.47 -13.47
N THR A 536 -8.45 38.57 -14.26
CA THR A 536 -9.90 38.44 -14.43
C THR A 536 -10.40 37.22 -13.67
N VAL A 537 -11.34 37.42 -12.75
CA VAL A 537 -12.01 36.33 -11.99
C VAL A 537 -13.39 36.12 -12.59
N ILE A 538 -13.72 34.87 -12.95
CA ILE A 538 -14.87 34.51 -13.79
C ILE A 538 -15.74 33.46 -13.11
N ASP A 539 -17.04 33.68 -13.18
CA ASP A 539 -18.16 32.77 -12.91
C ASP A 539 -18.84 32.49 -14.27
N TYR A 540 -18.93 31.21 -14.68
CA TYR A 540 -19.55 30.77 -15.93
C TYR A 540 -21.09 30.74 -15.86
N GLY A 541 -21.65 31.16 -14.72
CA GLY A 541 -23.08 31.21 -14.51
C GLY A 541 -23.74 29.83 -14.38
N PRO A 542 -25.08 29.81 -14.21
CA PRO A 542 -25.84 28.58 -13.98
C PRO A 542 -25.74 27.51 -15.08
N ASP A 543 -25.33 27.86 -16.30
CA ASP A 543 -25.16 26.88 -17.39
C ASP A 543 -23.77 26.20 -17.41
N GLY A 544 -22.83 26.70 -16.61
CA GLY A 544 -21.48 26.16 -16.43
C GLY A 544 -20.60 26.23 -17.69
N THR A 545 -20.93 27.10 -18.65
CA THR A 545 -20.25 27.18 -19.95
C THR A 545 -19.65 28.56 -20.17
N LYS A 546 -18.31 28.66 -20.16
CA LYS A 546 -17.60 29.91 -20.47
C LYS A 546 -18.04 30.56 -21.79
N GLY A 547 -18.26 31.86 -21.76
CA GLY A 547 -18.50 32.73 -22.92
C GLY A 547 -19.98 32.91 -23.26
N THR A 548 -20.89 32.59 -22.34
CA THR A 548 -22.34 32.77 -22.49
C THR A 548 -22.80 34.11 -21.90
N ASP A 549 -24.08 34.45 -22.11
CA ASP A 549 -24.63 35.74 -21.68
C ASP A 549 -24.83 35.83 -20.15
N ASP A 550 -24.75 34.71 -19.43
CA ASP A 550 -24.85 34.61 -17.96
C ASP A 550 -23.50 34.62 -17.23
N ASP A 551 -22.38 34.61 -17.95
CA ASP A 551 -21.05 34.83 -17.39
C ASP A 551 -21.01 36.12 -16.55
N PHE A 552 -20.40 36.03 -15.37
CA PHE A 552 -20.08 37.19 -14.55
C PHE A 552 -18.58 37.24 -14.28
N SER A 553 -17.98 38.42 -14.46
CA SER A 553 -16.55 38.58 -14.20
C SER A 553 -16.19 39.95 -13.67
N THR A 554 -15.01 40.01 -13.06
CA THR A 554 -14.38 41.26 -12.62
C THR A 554 -12.90 41.22 -12.95
N THR A 555 -12.34 42.35 -13.38
CA THR A 555 -10.93 42.45 -13.76
C THR A 555 -10.21 43.45 -12.86
N PHE A 556 -9.08 43.02 -12.33
CA PHE A 556 -8.14 43.83 -11.57
C PHE A 556 -6.85 44.03 -12.35
N ASN A 557 -6.12 45.10 -12.06
CA ASN A 557 -4.73 45.18 -12.50
C ASN A 557 -3.83 44.43 -11.52
N SER A 558 -2.77 43.78 -12.00
CA SER A 558 -1.81 43.03 -11.20
C SER A 558 -1.25 43.83 -10.03
N SER A 559 -0.98 45.13 -10.19
CA SER A 559 -0.49 45.99 -9.09
C SER A 559 -1.46 46.14 -7.91
N PHE A 560 -2.76 45.91 -8.11
CA PHE A 560 -3.76 45.91 -7.04
C PHE A 560 -3.83 44.56 -6.31
N VAL A 561 -3.49 43.48 -7.01
CA VAL A 561 -3.51 42.11 -6.51
C VAL A 561 -2.19 41.77 -5.81
N ALA A 562 -1.06 42.25 -6.33
CA ALA A 562 0.29 41.93 -5.88
C ALA A 562 0.45 41.97 -4.36
N ARG A 563 0.79 40.81 -3.77
CA ARG A 563 1.01 40.60 -2.33
C ARG A 563 -0.12 41.10 -1.43
N ASN A 564 -1.35 41.19 -1.94
CA ASN A 564 -2.48 41.74 -1.22
C ASN A 564 -3.30 40.66 -0.51
N ASN A 565 -2.99 40.43 0.77
CA ASN A 565 -3.74 39.48 1.62
C ASN A 565 -5.16 39.94 1.97
N ASN A 566 -5.59 41.13 1.54
CA ASN A 566 -6.94 41.64 1.73
C ASN A 566 -7.88 41.34 0.55
N ILE A 567 -7.46 40.46 -0.37
CA ILE A 567 -8.27 39.89 -1.44
C ILE A 567 -8.17 38.37 -1.31
N VAL A 568 -9.25 37.72 -0.90
CA VAL A 568 -9.30 36.31 -0.53
C VAL A 568 -10.23 35.57 -1.46
N VAL A 569 -9.75 34.48 -2.07
CA VAL A 569 -10.58 33.47 -2.72
C VAL A 569 -10.99 32.48 -1.63
N ALA A 570 -12.18 32.67 -1.07
CA ALA A 570 -12.70 31.90 0.05
C ALA A 570 -13.36 30.60 -0.43
N ASP A 571 -13.09 29.50 0.28
CA ASP A 571 -13.74 28.18 0.16
C ASP A 571 -14.62 27.86 1.39
N GLU A 572 -14.52 28.66 2.46
CA GLU A 572 -15.26 28.46 3.71
C GLU A 572 -15.80 29.77 4.30
N ILE A 573 -16.92 29.65 5.02
CA ILE A 573 -17.52 30.68 5.88
C ILE A 573 -17.81 30.07 7.25
N ASP A 574 -17.36 30.75 8.31
CA ASP A 574 -17.50 30.31 9.72
C ASP A 574 -16.98 28.86 9.97
N GLY A 575 -15.94 28.46 9.22
CA GLY A 575 -15.31 27.13 9.32
C GLY A 575 -16.09 26.01 8.60
N ALA A 576 -17.15 26.33 7.87
CA ALA A 576 -17.92 25.40 7.05
C ALA A 576 -17.73 25.69 5.55
N PRO A 577 -17.88 24.69 4.65
CA PRO A 577 -17.90 24.92 3.21
C PRO A 577 -18.94 25.98 2.82
N LEU A 578 -18.67 26.72 1.74
CA LEU A 578 -19.63 27.70 1.22
C LEU A 578 -20.98 27.04 0.85
N PRO A 579 -22.12 27.70 1.13
CA PRO A 579 -23.43 27.15 0.82
C PRO A 579 -23.63 27.06 -0.70
N ASN A 580 -24.15 25.91 -1.16
CA ASN A 580 -24.49 25.67 -2.56
C ASN A 580 -25.80 26.40 -2.95
N ASP A 581 -25.73 27.72 -3.05
CA ASP A 581 -26.84 28.63 -3.37
C ASP A 581 -26.78 29.18 -4.81
N GLY A 582 -25.85 28.67 -5.63
CA GLY A 582 -25.57 29.11 -6.99
C GLY A 582 -24.97 30.52 -7.09
N LYS A 583 -24.44 31.08 -5.99
CA LYS A 583 -23.81 32.42 -5.95
C LYS A 583 -22.54 32.48 -5.11
N THR A 584 -22.29 31.46 -4.29
CA THR A 584 -21.26 31.49 -3.25
C THR A 584 -20.35 30.27 -3.41
N TRP A 585 -20.92 29.08 -3.55
CA TRP A 585 -20.19 27.85 -3.85
C TRP A 585 -19.78 27.76 -5.34
N PRO A 586 -18.62 27.17 -5.68
CA PRO A 586 -17.65 26.53 -4.76
C PRO A 586 -16.67 27.51 -4.11
N LEU A 587 -16.41 28.65 -4.74
CA LEU A 587 -15.43 29.65 -4.30
C LEU A 587 -16.00 31.07 -4.41
N LYS A 588 -15.57 31.96 -3.51
CA LYS A 588 -15.98 33.38 -3.52
C LYS A 588 -14.86 34.35 -3.23
N LEU A 589 -14.75 35.38 -4.07
CA LEU A 589 -13.84 36.49 -3.89
C LEU A 589 -14.39 37.47 -2.86
N VAL A 590 -13.65 37.64 -1.77
CA VAL A 590 -13.99 38.51 -0.65
C VAL A 590 -12.77 39.29 -0.18
N GLY A 591 -12.93 40.17 0.81
CA GLY A 591 -11.81 40.91 1.37
C GLY A 591 -12.05 42.41 1.52
N SER A 592 -11.23 43.05 2.37
CA SER A 592 -11.38 44.46 2.74
C SER A 592 -10.90 45.43 1.65
N ALA A 593 -10.09 44.96 0.69
CA ALA A 593 -9.68 45.76 -0.46
C ALA A 593 -10.79 45.92 -1.52
N LEU A 594 -11.81 45.05 -1.50
CA LEU A 594 -12.90 45.05 -2.47
C LEU A 594 -13.99 46.04 -2.03
N THR A 595 -14.05 47.19 -2.71
CA THR A 595 -14.91 48.32 -2.34
C THR A 595 -16.29 48.31 -3.01
N SER A 596 -16.50 47.41 -3.99
CA SER A 596 -17.77 47.25 -4.70
C SER A 596 -18.23 45.80 -4.67
N ASN A 597 -19.54 45.57 -4.52
CA ASN A 597 -20.13 44.23 -4.62
C ASN A 597 -19.89 43.57 -5.98
N LYS A 598 -19.66 44.35 -7.05
CA LYS A 598 -19.31 43.79 -8.37
C LYS A 598 -17.92 43.17 -8.43
N GLN A 599 -17.06 43.46 -7.44
CA GLN A 599 -15.73 42.85 -7.34
C GLN A 599 -15.77 41.54 -6.56
N LYS A 600 -16.84 41.26 -5.80
CA LYS A 600 -16.96 40.06 -4.96
C LYS A 600 -17.63 38.92 -5.72
N VAL A 601 -16.95 38.45 -6.78
CA VAL A 601 -17.39 37.33 -7.63
C VAL A 601 -17.56 36.08 -6.75
N GLY A 602 -18.67 35.37 -6.86
CA GLY A 602 -18.85 34.05 -6.24
C GLY A 602 -19.16 33.02 -7.31
N SER A 603 -19.19 31.74 -6.94
CA SER A 603 -19.27 30.65 -7.93
C SER A 603 -18.12 30.73 -8.95
N ILE A 604 -16.90 30.98 -8.46
CA ILE A 604 -15.73 31.16 -9.33
C ILE A 604 -15.35 29.83 -9.98
N ASP A 605 -15.26 29.83 -11.30
CA ASP A 605 -14.80 28.70 -12.12
C ASP A 605 -13.36 28.90 -12.62
N GLU A 606 -12.98 30.15 -12.89
CA GLU A 606 -11.71 30.47 -13.56
C GLU A 606 -11.10 31.80 -13.09
N ILE A 607 -9.76 31.83 -13.03
CA ILE A 607 -8.95 33.04 -12.90
C ILE A 607 -8.00 33.13 -14.10
N VAL A 608 -8.04 34.25 -14.82
CA VAL A 608 -7.27 34.48 -16.06
C VAL A 608 -6.31 35.66 -15.90
N LEU A 609 -5.05 35.45 -16.25
CA LEU A 609 -4.01 36.48 -16.29
C LEU A 609 -3.79 36.92 -17.75
N ASP A 610 -4.35 38.07 -18.11
CA ASP A 610 -4.29 38.62 -19.47
C ASP A 610 -3.28 39.77 -19.58
N GLY A 611 -2.44 39.75 -20.62
CA GLY A 611 -1.47 40.81 -20.87
C GLY A 611 -0.18 40.70 -20.05
N VAL A 612 0.09 39.53 -19.48
CA VAL A 612 1.43 39.16 -19.01
C VAL A 612 2.40 39.37 -20.18
N PRO A 613 3.40 40.29 -20.09
CA PRO A 613 4.45 40.32 -21.08
C PRO A 613 5.14 38.97 -21.00
N ILE A 614 4.92 38.15 -22.02
CA ILE A 614 5.64 36.88 -22.16
C ILE A 614 7.11 37.25 -22.34
N ILE A 615 7.85 37.37 -21.24
CA ILE A 615 9.24 36.97 -21.27
C ILE A 615 9.13 35.48 -21.53
N VAL A 616 9.36 35.08 -22.77
CA VAL A 616 9.52 33.67 -23.12
C VAL A 616 10.81 33.26 -22.42
N GLU A 617 10.73 32.92 -21.13
CA GLU A 617 11.66 31.92 -20.64
C GLU A 617 11.38 30.69 -21.50
N PRO A 618 12.41 30.16 -22.17
CA PRO A 618 12.22 29.03 -23.05
C PRO A 618 11.58 27.90 -22.22
N PRO A 619 10.65 27.14 -22.80
CA PRO A 619 9.93 26.10 -22.07
C PRO A 619 10.95 25.27 -21.29
N THR A 620 10.71 25.07 -20.00
CA THR A 620 11.47 24.11 -19.20
C THR A 620 11.33 22.77 -19.90
N GLY A 621 12.32 22.46 -20.72
CA GLY A 621 12.34 21.21 -21.45
C GLY A 621 12.20 20.06 -20.46
N ASP A 622 11.55 18.98 -20.88
CA ASP A 622 11.56 17.71 -20.16
C ASP A 622 12.99 17.30 -19.76
N ALA A 623 13.99 17.79 -20.50
CA ALA A 623 15.38 17.77 -20.09
C ALA A 623 16.17 18.99 -20.63
N THR A 624 17.41 19.20 -20.16
CA THR A 624 18.29 20.29 -20.62
C THR A 624 19.68 19.78 -21.00
N ILE A 625 20.18 20.18 -22.17
CA ILE A 625 21.59 20.00 -22.54
C ILE A 625 22.38 21.11 -21.87
N SER A 626 23.35 20.77 -21.03
CA SER A 626 24.30 21.73 -20.48
C SER A 626 25.48 21.89 -21.43
N LEU A 627 25.81 23.13 -21.79
CA LEU A 627 26.95 23.48 -22.63
C LEU A 627 27.97 24.27 -21.81
N GLU A 628 29.23 23.87 -21.92
CA GLU A 628 30.37 24.59 -21.37
C GLU A 628 30.87 25.66 -22.35
N ALA A 629 31.58 26.66 -21.84
CA ALA A 629 32.23 27.65 -22.69
C ALA A 629 33.29 26.97 -23.58
N GLY A 630 33.17 27.12 -24.91
CA GLY A 630 34.01 26.45 -25.89
C GLY A 630 33.21 25.48 -26.76
N TRP A 631 33.89 24.45 -27.29
CA TRP A 631 33.23 23.42 -28.09
C TRP A 631 32.50 22.41 -27.22
N ASN A 632 31.35 21.94 -27.70
CA ASN A 632 30.54 20.90 -27.07
C ASN A 632 30.13 19.89 -28.14
N PHE A 633 30.10 18.60 -27.76
CA PHE A 633 29.66 17.53 -28.63
C PHE A 633 28.46 16.84 -28.01
N VAL A 634 27.27 17.10 -28.57
CA VAL A 634 25.99 16.82 -27.91
C VAL A 634 25.02 16.09 -28.85
N SER A 635 23.94 15.57 -28.29
CA SER A 635 22.85 14.89 -28.99
C SER A 635 21.53 15.05 -28.23
N THR A 636 20.40 14.76 -28.88
CA THR A 636 19.13 14.53 -28.18
C THR A 636 18.95 13.05 -27.86
N PRO A 637 18.53 12.67 -26.63
CA PRO A 637 18.33 11.27 -26.25
C PRO A 637 17.02 10.68 -26.78
N LYS A 638 16.03 11.52 -27.08
CA LYS A 638 14.69 11.11 -27.52
C LYS A 638 14.19 12.01 -28.63
N ARG A 639 13.17 11.54 -29.34
CA ARG A 639 12.45 12.35 -30.33
C ARG A 639 11.89 13.60 -29.64
N LEU A 640 12.18 14.75 -30.21
CA LEU A 640 11.66 16.02 -29.74
C LEU A 640 10.20 16.21 -30.19
N ALA A 641 9.44 16.98 -29.42
CA ALA A 641 8.05 17.30 -29.74
C ALA A 641 7.96 18.08 -31.06
N ASP A 642 6.86 17.87 -31.79
CA ASP A 642 6.62 18.56 -33.06
C ASP A 642 6.65 20.08 -32.85
N GLY A 643 7.47 20.78 -33.65
CA GLY A 643 7.67 22.23 -33.52
C GLY A 643 8.83 22.62 -32.59
N SER A 644 9.44 21.65 -31.89
CA SER A 644 10.70 21.79 -31.15
C SER A 644 11.80 20.84 -31.67
N ASP A 645 11.57 20.21 -32.82
CA ASP A 645 12.36 19.13 -33.40
C ASP A 645 13.40 19.59 -34.43
N THR A 646 13.81 20.86 -34.36
CA THR A 646 14.77 21.48 -35.28
C THR A 646 15.95 22.08 -34.54
N PHE A 647 17.04 22.35 -35.26
CA PHE A 647 18.23 22.99 -34.70
C PHE A 647 18.00 24.41 -34.16
N ALA A 648 16.82 25.02 -34.40
CA ALA A 648 16.40 26.29 -33.82
C ALA A 648 16.65 26.36 -32.30
N VAL A 649 16.49 25.25 -31.58
CA VAL A 649 16.76 25.16 -30.13
C VAL A 649 18.17 25.64 -29.73
N PHE A 650 19.17 25.45 -30.60
CA PHE A 650 20.53 25.97 -30.35
C PHE A 650 20.71 27.40 -30.84
N PHE A 651 20.11 27.77 -31.98
CA PHE A 651 20.23 29.13 -32.53
C PHE A 651 19.53 30.17 -31.65
N ASP A 652 18.49 29.76 -30.93
CA ASP A 652 17.73 30.63 -30.03
C ASP A 652 18.40 30.74 -28.64
N ALA A 653 19.11 29.70 -28.20
CA ALA A 653 19.65 29.60 -26.84
C ALA A 653 21.17 29.85 -26.71
N VAL A 654 21.95 29.71 -27.79
CA VAL A 654 23.43 29.69 -27.73
C VAL A 654 24.04 30.85 -28.51
N ASP A 655 24.81 31.70 -27.83
CA ASP A 655 25.73 32.62 -28.50
C ASP A 655 26.94 31.83 -29.03
N THR A 656 26.94 31.53 -30.33
CA THR A 656 28.01 30.75 -30.95
C THR A 656 29.27 31.54 -31.27
N ALA A 657 29.36 32.83 -30.90
CA ALA A 657 30.45 33.71 -31.30
C ALA A 657 30.73 33.75 -32.83
N GLY A 658 29.71 33.42 -33.64
CA GLY A 658 29.78 33.39 -35.10
C GLY A 658 30.33 32.08 -35.70
N TYR A 659 30.54 31.03 -34.90
CA TYR A 659 30.84 29.69 -35.42
C TYR A 659 29.57 28.98 -35.90
N SER A 660 29.69 28.19 -36.98
CA SER A 660 28.63 27.30 -37.45
C SER A 660 28.41 26.16 -36.47
N ILE A 661 27.16 25.70 -36.36
CA ILE A 661 26.82 24.41 -35.77
C ILE A 661 27.04 23.34 -36.85
N LEU A 662 27.67 22.23 -36.48
CA LEU A 662 28.20 21.26 -37.44
C LEU A 662 27.73 19.84 -37.12
N ILE A 663 27.35 19.10 -38.17
CA ILE A 663 27.20 17.64 -38.14
C ILE A 663 28.23 17.01 -39.09
N TYR A 664 28.56 15.75 -38.85
CA TYR A 664 29.47 14.99 -39.70
C TYR A 664 28.75 13.83 -40.38
N ASP A 665 28.67 13.88 -41.71
CA ASP A 665 28.18 12.79 -42.53
C ASP A 665 29.32 11.79 -42.77
N GLY A 666 29.23 10.63 -42.12
CA GLY A 666 30.24 9.57 -42.28
C GLY A 666 30.08 8.69 -43.52
N LEU A 667 28.93 8.76 -44.22
CA LEU A 667 28.76 8.11 -45.53
C LEU A 667 29.54 8.89 -46.61
N GLU A 668 29.43 10.22 -46.58
CA GLU A 668 30.14 11.10 -47.51
C GLU A 668 31.50 11.59 -46.97
N GLN A 669 31.81 11.33 -45.70
CA GLN A 669 33.04 11.71 -45.00
C GLN A 669 33.32 13.22 -45.04
N LYS A 670 32.29 14.03 -44.74
CA LYS A 670 32.36 15.49 -44.81
C LYS A 670 31.61 16.14 -43.64
N TRP A 671 31.99 17.38 -43.36
CA TRP A 671 31.27 18.25 -42.44
C TRP A 671 30.17 19.01 -43.17
N GLU A 672 29.04 19.16 -42.50
CA GLU A 672 27.90 19.95 -42.97
C GLU A 672 27.53 21.01 -41.93
N ASP A 673 27.33 22.24 -42.39
CA ASP A 673 26.73 23.30 -41.60
C ASP A 673 25.23 23.01 -41.48
N VAL A 674 24.67 23.11 -40.28
CA VAL A 674 23.21 22.99 -40.07
C VAL A 674 22.53 24.36 -40.12
N ALA A 675 21.35 24.42 -40.72
CA ALA A 675 20.45 25.55 -40.64
C ALA A 675 19.48 25.40 -39.46
N SER A 676 18.95 26.50 -38.94
CA SER A 676 17.99 26.46 -37.83
C SER A 676 16.72 25.66 -38.13
N THR A 677 16.36 25.52 -39.42
CA THR A 677 15.19 24.76 -39.88
C THR A 677 15.44 23.27 -40.08
N ASP A 678 16.69 22.83 -39.98
CA ASP A 678 17.03 21.42 -40.17
C ASP A 678 16.58 20.61 -38.95
N SER A 679 16.16 19.36 -39.15
CA SER A 679 15.66 18.51 -38.07
C SER A 679 16.80 18.07 -37.15
N PHE A 680 16.58 18.11 -35.84
CA PHE A 680 17.51 17.61 -34.83
C PHE A 680 16.99 16.29 -34.27
N GLN A 681 17.61 15.18 -34.67
CA GLN A 681 17.07 13.84 -34.42
C GLN A 681 17.95 13.05 -33.45
N PRO A 682 17.37 12.04 -32.75
CA PRO A 682 18.18 11.09 -32.00
C PRO A 682 19.21 10.40 -32.91
N LEU A 683 20.38 10.07 -32.36
CA LEU A 683 21.58 9.57 -33.07
C LEU A 683 22.38 10.65 -33.83
N ASP A 684 21.97 11.92 -33.82
CA ASP A 684 22.80 13.01 -34.33
C ASP A 684 23.82 13.47 -33.30
N GLY A 685 25.10 13.26 -33.61
CA GLY A 685 26.20 13.90 -32.90
C GLY A 685 26.46 15.28 -33.49
N VAL A 686 26.31 16.32 -32.66
CA VAL A 686 26.31 17.73 -33.07
C VAL A 686 27.43 18.47 -32.38
N TRP A 687 28.22 19.21 -33.16
CA TRP A 687 29.22 20.14 -32.64
C TRP A 687 28.64 21.55 -32.56
N VAL A 688 28.64 22.11 -31.36
CA VAL A 688 28.22 23.48 -31.07
C VAL A 688 29.30 24.21 -30.28
N TYR A 689 29.60 25.43 -30.67
CA TYR A 689 30.45 26.32 -29.88
C TYR A 689 29.56 27.23 -29.04
N ALA A 690 29.84 27.36 -27.75
CA ALA A 690 29.17 28.30 -26.85
C ALA A 690 30.18 29.34 -26.35
N ASN A 691 29.88 30.63 -26.50
CA ASN A 691 30.76 31.71 -26.06
C ASN A 691 30.88 31.76 -24.52
N GLU A 692 29.80 31.41 -23.83
CA GLU A 692 29.71 31.26 -22.38
C GLU A 692 28.92 29.99 -22.05
N ALA A 693 29.06 29.46 -20.83
CA ALA A 693 28.30 28.28 -20.41
C ALA A 693 26.80 28.59 -20.37
N CYS A 694 25.98 27.72 -20.93
CA CYS A 694 24.53 27.90 -21.06
C CYS A 694 23.79 26.57 -21.12
N THR A 695 22.46 26.60 -21.08
CA THR A 695 21.62 25.41 -21.20
C THR A 695 20.72 25.51 -22.43
N VAL A 696 20.43 24.37 -23.04
CA VAL A 696 19.50 24.24 -24.16
C VAL A 696 18.36 23.31 -23.75
N PRO A 697 17.11 23.79 -23.63
CA PRO A 697 15.99 22.94 -23.24
C PRO A 697 15.55 22.02 -24.37
N LEU A 698 15.14 20.81 -24.01
CA LEU A 698 14.58 19.80 -24.89
C LEU A 698 13.17 19.44 -24.47
N VAL A 699 12.21 19.52 -25.38
CA VAL A 699 10.83 19.04 -25.17
C VAL A 699 10.67 17.73 -25.94
N PHE A 700 10.31 16.65 -25.26
CA PHE A 700 10.12 15.32 -25.84
C PHE A 700 8.68 15.13 -26.33
N ALA A 701 8.51 14.37 -27.41
CA ALA A 701 7.19 14.05 -27.92
C ALA A 701 6.42 13.12 -26.97
N SER A 702 5.13 13.40 -26.74
CA SER A 702 4.23 12.56 -25.93
C SER A 702 3.49 11.51 -26.77
N GLY A 703 3.63 10.22 -26.45
CA GLY A 703 2.73 9.14 -26.91
C GLY A 703 3.12 8.35 -28.18
N GLU A 704 2.73 7.07 -28.16
CA GLU A 704 2.93 5.90 -29.08
C GLU A 704 4.36 5.53 -29.54
N PRO A 705 4.72 4.22 -29.54
CA PRO A 705 6.00 3.76 -30.04
C PRO A 705 6.07 3.87 -31.58
N GLU A 706 6.75 4.89 -32.08
CA GLU A 706 7.23 4.91 -33.46
C GLU A 706 8.37 3.92 -33.66
N THR A 707 8.67 3.59 -34.93
CA THR A 707 9.87 2.80 -35.27
C THR A 707 11.10 3.42 -34.63
N PRO A 708 11.89 2.66 -33.85
CA PRO A 708 13.06 3.20 -33.19
C PRO A 708 13.99 3.91 -34.18
N PRO A 709 14.56 5.08 -33.83
CA PRO A 709 15.40 5.83 -34.74
C PRO A 709 16.61 4.99 -35.15
N ALA A 710 17.01 5.11 -36.41
CA ALA A 710 18.14 4.38 -36.97
C ALA A 710 18.97 5.29 -37.88
N LYS A 711 20.30 5.13 -37.85
CA LYS A 711 21.25 5.96 -38.59
C LYS A 711 22.22 5.10 -39.39
N ASN A 712 22.33 5.38 -40.68
CA ASN A 712 23.30 4.73 -41.55
C ASN A 712 24.69 5.31 -41.31
N LEU A 713 25.65 4.45 -41.02
CA LEU A 713 27.04 4.80 -40.74
C LEU A 713 27.93 4.29 -41.88
N GLY A 714 28.84 5.14 -42.34
CA GLY A 714 29.84 4.79 -43.33
C GLY A 714 31.04 4.08 -42.70
N LYS A 715 31.86 3.42 -43.53
CA LYS A 715 33.14 2.89 -43.06
C LYS A 715 34.08 4.05 -42.69
N GLY A 716 34.70 3.99 -41.52
CA GLY A 716 35.54 5.06 -40.97
C GLY A 716 34.87 5.77 -39.79
N TRP A 717 35.27 7.00 -39.51
CA TRP A 717 34.68 7.80 -38.42
C TRP A 717 33.28 8.27 -38.77
N ASN A 718 32.38 8.24 -37.79
CA ASN A 718 31.02 8.79 -37.85
C ASN A 718 30.73 9.52 -36.54
N ALA A 719 29.88 10.54 -36.59
CA ALA A 719 29.35 11.21 -35.40
C ALA A 719 27.95 10.63 -35.07
N ILE A 720 27.79 10.17 -33.83
CA ILE A 720 26.55 9.58 -33.34
C ILE A 720 26.14 10.21 -32.00
N GLY A 721 24.87 10.04 -31.66
CA GLY A 721 24.30 10.40 -30.38
C GLY A 721 23.89 9.18 -29.54
N PHE A 722 23.73 9.37 -28.24
CA PHE A 722 23.13 8.37 -27.33
C PHE A 722 21.61 8.53 -27.28
N THR A 723 20.85 7.43 -27.22
CA THR A 723 19.37 7.41 -27.39
C THR A 723 18.59 7.01 -26.15
N ASP A 724 19.17 7.22 -24.96
CA ASP A 724 18.47 7.04 -23.69
C ASP A 724 18.71 8.23 -22.75
N THR A 725 17.79 8.40 -21.82
CA THR A 725 17.88 9.30 -20.67
C THR A 725 18.64 8.70 -19.48
N VAL A 726 18.95 7.40 -19.53
CA VAL A 726 19.74 6.70 -18.51
C VAL A 726 21.07 6.23 -19.11
N PRO A 727 22.23 6.45 -18.47
CA PRO A 727 23.51 5.95 -18.99
C PRO A 727 23.53 4.43 -19.17
N GLU A 728 24.14 3.96 -20.26
CA GLU A 728 24.27 2.52 -20.56
C GLU A 728 25.64 2.23 -21.20
N SER A 729 26.17 1.02 -21.01
CA SER A 729 27.42 0.55 -21.61
C SER A 729 27.46 0.73 -23.13
N ALA A 730 28.63 1.06 -23.66
CA ALA A 730 28.84 1.13 -25.11
C ALA A 730 28.59 -0.23 -25.78
N ALA A 731 28.88 -1.34 -25.09
CA ALA A 731 28.62 -2.70 -25.54
C ALA A 731 27.12 -2.94 -25.82
N ASN A 732 26.23 -2.54 -24.89
CA ASN A 732 24.79 -2.68 -25.06
C ASN A 732 24.23 -1.64 -26.04
N THR A 733 24.70 -0.40 -25.97
CA THR A 733 24.22 0.69 -26.83
C THR A 733 24.50 0.44 -28.31
N LEU A 734 25.69 -0.09 -28.63
CA LEU A 734 26.14 -0.32 -30.01
C LEU A 734 25.94 -1.77 -30.46
N LEU A 735 25.06 -2.52 -29.79
CA LEU A 735 24.81 -3.93 -30.05
C LEU A 735 24.37 -4.19 -31.50
N SER A 736 23.55 -3.30 -32.06
CA SER A 736 23.06 -3.40 -33.45
C SER A 736 24.17 -3.36 -34.50
N LEU A 737 25.32 -2.74 -34.18
CA LEU A 737 26.49 -2.67 -35.05
C LEU A 737 27.40 -3.90 -34.92
N GLY A 738 27.16 -4.81 -33.97
CA GLY A 738 27.91 -6.05 -33.83
C GLY A 738 29.43 -5.85 -33.78
N ASP A 739 30.16 -6.45 -34.72
CA ASP A 739 31.62 -6.34 -34.89
C ASP A 739 32.05 -5.26 -35.92
N HIS A 740 31.10 -4.47 -36.41
CA HIS A 740 31.35 -3.42 -37.39
C HIS A 740 31.83 -2.10 -36.78
N TRP A 741 31.91 -1.97 -35.45
CA TRP A 741 32.56 -0.84 -34.77
C TRP A 741 33.76 -1.29 -33.94
N ILE A 742 34.71 -0.40 -33.67
CA ILE A 742 35.91 -0.74 -32.89
C ILE A 742 36.30 0.28 -31.81
N THR A 743 36.12 1.57 -32.08
CA THR A 743 36.52 2.65 -31.18
C THR A 743 35.40 3.65 -31.07
N LEU A 744 35.08 4.06 -29.84
CA LEU A 744 34.14 5.12 -29.50
C LEU A 744 34.87 6.17 -28.65
N ILE A 745 34.65 7.47 -28.91
CA ILE A 745 35.32 8.57 -28.20
C ILE A 745 34.33 9.71 -27.95
N GLY A 746 34.09 10.05 -26.68
CA GLY A 746 33.34 11.24 -26.27
C GLY A 746 34.22 12.49 -26.25
N PHE A 747 33.62 13.64 -25.95
CA PHE A 747 34.35 14.90 -25.77
C PHE A 747 34.00 15.50 -24.42
N ASP A 748 35.03 15.84 -23.65
CA ASP A 748 34.93 16.54 -22.38
C ASP A 748 34.94 18.05 -22.67
N ALA A 749 33.77 18.67 -22.55
CA ALA A 749 33.61 20.09 -22.83
C ALA A 749 34.19 20.99 -21.74
N GLU A 750 34.31 20.53 -20.49
CA GLU A 750 34.94 21.32 -19.42
C GLU A 750 36.47 21.37 -19.64
N ALA A 751 37.07 20.23 -19.97
CA ALA A 751 38.50 20.12 -20.23
C ALA A 751 38.90 20.53 -21.67
N GLN A 752 37.93 20.68 -22.58
CA GLN A 752 38.11 20.94 -24.01
C GLN A 752 39.04 19.90 -24.69
N GLU A 753 38.87 18.62 -24.33
CA GLU A 753 39.65 17.50 -24.89
C GLU A 753 38.81 16.24 -25.14
N TYR A 754 39.32 15.34 -25.98
CA TYR A 754 38.66 14.05 -26.18
C TYR A 754 38.81 13.16 -24.95
N GLU A 755 37.73 12.48 -24.59
CA GLU A 755 37.73 11.52 -23.50
C GLU A 755 38.61 10.31 -23.80
N VAL A 756 38.90 9.52 -22.76
CA VAL A 756 39.54 8.22 -22.92
C VAL A 756 38.67 7.35 -23.83
N SER A 757 39.25 6.85 -24.92
CA SER A 757 38.52 6.03 -25.90
C SER A 757 37.96 4.75 -25.27
N ILE A 758 36.77 4.36 -25.70
CA ILE A 758 36.16 3.07 -25.46
C ILE A 758 36.48 2.18 -26.67
N ILE A 759 36.99 0.97 -26.42
CA ILE A 759 37.44 0.03 -27.46
C ILE A 759 36.70 -1.29 -27.27
N ARG A 760 36.06 -1.75 -28.34
CA ARG A 760 35.29 -3.00 -28.34
C ARG A 760 36.15 -4.19 -27.91
N GLY A 761 35.70 -4.92 -26.89
CA GLY A 761 36.37 -6.08 -26.31
C GLY A 761 37.63 -5.78 -25.50
N ALA A 762 37.93 -4.52 -25.21
CA ALA A 762 39.01 -4.15 -24.30
C ALA A 762 38.56 -4.24 -22.83
N SER A 763 39.53 -4.25 -21.91
CA SER A 763 39.29 -4.17 -20.47
C SER A 763 39.74 -2.82 -19.90
N ASP A 764 39.44 -2.60 -18.61
CA ASP A 764 39.94 -1.47 -17.83
C ASP A 764 39.48 -0.11 -18.37
N ARG A 765 40.36 0.91 -18.37
CA ARG A 765 40.00 2.29 -18.74
C ARG A 765 39.51 2.46 -20.18
N HIS A 766 39.72 1.48 -21.04
CA HIS A 766 39.26 1.47 -22.43
C HIS A 766 38.14 0.45 -22.69
N GLY A 767 37.63 -0.24 -21.67
CA GLY A 767 36.63 -1.29 -21.86
C GLY A 767 35.27 -0.77 -22.34
N ASP A 768 34.55 -1.61 -23.08
CA ASP A 768 33.23 -1.32 -23.68
C ASP A 768 32.05 -1.46 -22.73
N GLU A 769 32.30 -1.93 -21.50
CA GLU A 769 31.38 -1.80 -20.36
C GLU A 769 31.28 -0.36 -19.81
N ARG A 770 32.13 0.57 -20.29
CA ARG A 770 32.02 1.98 -19.94
C ARG A 770 30.77 2.58 -20.58
N THR A 771 30.12 3.46 -19.82
CA THR A 771 28.82 4.00 -20.18
C THR A 771 28.91 5.18 -21.15
N MET A 772 27.98 5.21 -22.11
CA MET A 772 27.59 6.38 -22.87
C MET A 772 26.58 7.19 -22.04
N GLN A 773 26.68 8.51 -22.08
CA GLN A 773 25.91 9.44 -21.27
C GLN A 773 24.77 10.07 -22.08
N PRO A 774 23.60 10.31 -21.44
CA PRO A 774 22.52 11.13 -21.98
C PRO A 774 23.04 12.45 -22.56
N MET A 775 22.47 12.84 -23.70
CA MET A 775 22.72 14.11 -24.38
C MET A 775 24.14 14.35 -24.91
N GLN A 776 25.03 13.36 -24.81
CA GLN A 776 26.39 13.47 -25.31
C GLN A 776 26.51 12.93 -26.74
N GLY A 777 27.35 13.59 -27.55
CA GLY A 777 27.79 13.13 -28.86
C GLY A 777 29.05 12.28 -28.78
N TYR A 778 29.18 11.32 -29.68
CA TYR A 778 30.33 10.41 -29.74
C TYR A 778 30.86 10.21 -31.16
N TRP A 779 32.17 10.08 -31.26
CA TRP A 779 32.83 9.58 -32.46
C TRP A 779 32.88 8.07 -32.41
N VAL A 780 32.33 7.41 -33.42
CA VAL A 780 32.44 5.95 -33.60
C VAL A 780 33.24 5.63 -34.86
N TYR A 781 34.23 4.75 -34.73
CA TYR A 781 34.97 4.22 -35.86
C TYR A 781 34.40 2.88 -36.31
N MET A 782 33.93 2.85 -37.55
CA MET A 782 33.32 1.70 -38.21
C MET A 782 34.30 0.97 -39.12
N THR A 783 34.39 -0.36 -39.00
CA THR A 783 35.19 -1.24 -39.86
C THR A 783 34.51 -1.55 -41.19
N GLY A 784 33.18 -1.43 -41.25
CA GLY A 784 32.31 -1.54 -42.43
C GLY A 784 31.09 -0.61 -42.30
N ALA A 785 30.39 -0.33 -43.41
CA ALA A 785 29.16 0.46 -43.35
C ALA A 785 28.01 -0.41 -42.79
N ASP A 786 27.22 0.15 -41.89
CA ASP A 786 26.09 -0.53 -41.25
C ASP A 786 25.08 0.48 -40.68
N THR A 787 23.96 0.00 -40.15
CA THR A 787 22.91 0.85 -39.57
C THR A 787 22.90 0.70 -38.06
N LEU A 788 23.12 1.81 -37.34
CA LEU A 788 22.95 1.89 -35.89
C LEU A 788 21.46 2.05 -35.58
N ALA A 789 20.88 1.14 -34.80
CA ALA A 789 19.56 1.29 -34.22
C ALA A 789 19.66 1.90 -32.81
N ALA A 790 18.63 2.64 -32.40
CA ALA A 790 18.50 3.13 -31.03
C ALA A 790 18.53 1.99 -30.00
N ILE A 791 18.94 2.32 -28.78
CA ILE A 791 18.98 1.36 -27.67
C ILE A 791 17.58 0.85 -27.32
N GLY A 792 17.44 -0.46 -27.12
CA GLY A 792 16.16 -1.14 -26.84
C GLY A 792 15.31 -1.49 -28.08
N ALA A 793 15.83 -1.22 -29.30
CA ALA A 793 15.20 -1.55 -30.59
C ALA A 793 15.47 -2.98 -31.08
#